data_AF-A0A7S2YTC1-F1
#
_entry.id   AF-A0A7S2YTC1-F1
#
_cell.length_a   1.000
_cell.length_b   1.000
_cell.length_c   1.000
_cell.angle_alpha   90.00
_cell.angle_beta   90.00
_cell.angle_gamma   90.00
#
_symmetry.space_group_name_H-M   'P 1'
#
loop_
_entity.id
_entity.type
_entity.pdbx_description
1 polymer ?
#
loop_
_entity_poly.entity_id
_entity_poly.type
_entity_poly.pdbx_seq_one_letter_code
_entity_poly.pdbx_strand_id
1 'polypeptide(L)'
;DHRQQKAAAAAPSGPPKKKTKRSSDNVDVKANRASVGGGGQTILDLGNLTGYQPSTEQAKLAFESMLTVIGTKALLGNQNPQVLRDAAEEILAVLHDQSLRDPERHENVSRLLTGKAARSPGGVSADVFTNLVRLGNEMDDFGRQDDADANNAVEADKVDDDMGVAVVFDESEDEQDGNNGDSDVDADVVIDPSSSSEDEDEANDNPDAPPDDEDEEKVVQGAETKKKKARGANRTLSVHEIDAHFLQRQLSNHFSDADQSAKMAQQVLEIIDIQNGADVRECENRLIILLGLDLAGTIKLILNNRVRVWACVTLKRAQAEDQRQAVAKALEEEPTGDGAEVWKELNSRDRAQDWTRDRMKGLAEDLKDAIKTEDELTSGDVGSGDAMQIDEDGVRTAPTKADELDLEVLAFKDGAHTMSNKTCSLPDKSWRAMKKGYEEVHVPAVRSIIPADEKLIEINSLPSWTHRSFKGMDKLNRIQSKMCDVALKSSENLLLCAPTGAGKTNVAWLTMLNILGQFRKQGTPEGETSFDLDAFKIVFVAPMKALVQEQVKNFSQRFKEYGVTVRELSGDSSLSRQQIAETQLLVTTPEKFDVVTRQGEGRAFTQLIKLVIIDEIHLLHDERGPVLESIIARTIRQVEATAEPIRLVGLSATLPNYADVAALLRVNPDKGLFFFDHSYRPVPLQMQYIGVTEKNAFRRFQLQNEICYEKALDQRRNDNQILIFVHSRIETGKTAKALRDIAAERNEQAKFVKDGSATQEILREEASAAKNADLKDVLPYGFAIHHAGMAREDRELVEDLFADRHIGVLCTTATLAWGVNLPAHAVIIKGTQIYDPAKGKWAELSPLDVLQMLGRAGRPQFDSEGEGIILTQHSELQYYLSLTNLQLPVESQLIKVLQDHMNAEIALGSIQSISEAIDWLGYTFLFIRMLRNPGLYGIAESSLRDDPRLKKRRLDLVHTAATMLEKSHLVHYDRRSGALQSTPLGRVASQFYINSSSMAVYNRHMRPSMADIDLMRLFSLSGEFSHITVREEEKLELSKLAGRVPIPVKENPSEPSAK
;
A
#
# COMPACT_ATOMS: atom_id res chain seq x y z
N ASP A 1 73.61 -12.43 30.14
CA ASP A 1 73.25 -12.65 28.73
C ASP A 1 72.36 -13.87 28.60
N HIS A 2 71.12 -13.72 28.13
CA HIS A 2 70.75 -14.29 26.83
C HIS A 2 69.29 -13.97 26.50
N ARG A 3 69.11 -13.62 25.24
CA ARG A 3 67.94 -13.03 24.59
C ARG A 3 66.79 -14.02 24.37
N GLN A 4 65.59 -13.43 24.44
CA GLN A 4 64.45 -13.49 23.50
C GLN A 4 63.67 -14.80 23.22
N GLN A 5 62.37 -14.64 23.46
CA GLN A 5 61.19 -14.83 22.57
C GLN A 5 60.72 -16.23 22.09
N LYS A 6 59.42 -16.45 22.37
CA LYS A 6 58.31 -17.03 21.58
C LYS A 6 58.46 -18.46 21.01
N ALA A 7 57.55 -19.36 21.43
CA ALA A 7 56.39 -19.84 20.65
C ALA A 7 55.88 -21.22 21.12
N ALA A 8 54.54 -21.37 21.07
CA ALA A 8 53.72 -22.57 20.79
C ALA A 8 53.85 -23.89 21.60
N ALA A 9 52.71 -24.24 22.21
CA ALA A 9 51.99 -25.54 22.18
C ALA A 9 52.66 -26.88 22.61
N ALA A 10 51.89 -27.59 23.47
CA ALA A 10 51.54 -29.03 23.44
C ALA A 10 52.07 -29.99 24.54
N ALA A 11 51.08 -30.54 25.27
CA ALA A 11 50.93 -31.93 25.79
C ALA A 11 51.76 -32.35 27.05
N PRO A 12 51.44 -33.48 27.77
CA PRO A 12 50.44 -34.53 27.49
C PRO A 12 49.59 -35.09 28.68
N SER A 13 48.56 -35.86 28.27
CA SER A 13 47.69 -36.89 28.90
C SER A 13 48.25 -37.75 30.05
N GLY A 14 47.48 -38.40 30.95
CA GLY A 14 46.07 -38.84 31.08
C GLY A 14 45.98 -39.70 32.39
N PRO A 15 45.14 -40.75 32.61
CA PRO A 15 43.83 -41.20 32.06
C PRO A 15 42.86 -41.66 33.23
N PRO A 16 41.89 -42.62 33.15
CA PRO A 16 40.71 -42.83 32.27
C PRO A 16 39.36 -43.22 33.01
N LYS A 17 38.30 -43.46 32.18
CA LYS A 17 37.03 -44.26 32.38
C LYS A 17 35.82 -43.50 32.97
N LYS A 18 34.57 -43.57 32.45
CA LYS A 18 33.85 -44.64 31.72
C LYS A 18 32.57 -44.12 30.99
N LYS A 19 32.44 -44.48 29.71
CA LYS A 19 31.27 -44.86 28.88
C LYS A 19 29.97 -44.01 28.86
N THR A 20 29.82 -43.39 27.69
CA THR A 20 28.62 -42.95 26.94
C THR A 20 27.52 -44.00 26.75
N LYS A 21 26.26 -43.53 26.79
CA LYS A 21 25.10 -44.10 26.08
C LYS A 21 24.23 -42.94 25.54
N ARG A 22 23.76 -43.13 24.31
CA ARG A 22 23.02 -42.20 23.42
C ARG A 22 21.72 -41.67 24.03
N SER A 23 21.38 -40.42 23.74
CA SER A 23 19.99 -39.97 23.57
C SER A 23 19.93 -38.87 22.49
N SER A 24 18.89 -39.00 21.68
CA SER A 24 18.46 -38.19 20.54
C SER A 24 17.96 -36.81 20.95
N ASP A 25 18.48 -35.75 20.34
CA ASP A 25 17.86 -34.43 20.38
C ASP A 25 16.81 -34.34 19.26
N ASN A 26 15.58 -34.68 19.64
CA ASN A 26 14.37 -34.21 18.96
C ASN A 26 14.22 -32.72 19.24
N VAL A 27 14.32 -31.90 18.19
CA VAL A 27 13.83 -30.52 18.23
C VAL A 27 12.31 -30.61 18.08
N ASP A 28 11.60 -30.70 19.21
CA ASP A 28 10.15 -30.61 19.24
C ASP A 28 9.71 -29.18 18.91
N VAL A 29 9.08 -29.08 17.75
CA VAL A 29 8.27 -27.96 17.29
C VAL A 29 7.10 -27.79 18.27
N LYS A 30 7.20 -26.82 19.19
CA LYS A 30 6.01 -26.37 19.95
C LYS A 30 5.13 -25.54 19.01
N ALA A 31 4.07 -26.19 18.55
CA ALA A 31 2.93 -25.57 17.90
C ALA A 31 2.26 -24.57 18.86
N ASN A 32 2.28 -23.28 18.51
CA ASN A 32 1.41 -22.28 19.10
C ASN A 32 -0.02 -22.51 18.58
N ARG A 33 -0.85 -23.18 19.39
CA ARG A 33 -2.30 -23.12 19.27
C ARG A 33 -2.75 -21.76 19.78
N ALA A 34 -3.04 -20.83 18.87
CA ALA A 34 -3.83 -19.65 19.19
C ALA A 34 -5.30 -20.09 19.32
N SER A 35 -5.84 -20.03 20.54
CA SER A 35 -7.28 -20.15 20.77
C SER A 35 -7.95 -18.87 20.30
N VAL A 36 -8.80 -19.00 19.28
CA VAL A 36 -9.76 -17.98 18.87
C VAL A 36 -10.86 -17.95 19.93
N GLY A 37 -10.84 -16.92 20.78
CA GLY A 37 -11.93 -16.57 21.69
C GLY A 37 -12.30 -15.11 21.44
N GLY A 38 -13.56 -14.87 21.07
CA GLY A 38 -14.11 -13.54 20.82
C GLY A 38 -14.16 -12.72 22.12
N GLY A 39 -13.36 -11.67 22.17
CA GLY A 39 -13.39 -10.63 23.18
C GLY A 39 -12.77 -9.38 22.58
N GLY A 40 -13.51 -8.27 22.56
CA GLY A 40 -13.04 -7.01 21.98
C GLY A 40 -11.74 -6.56 22.64
N GLN A 41 -10.69 -6.43 21.84
CA GLN A 41 -9.36 -6.00 22.30
C GLN A 41 -9.43 -4.58 22.84
N THR A 42 -8.76 -4.34 23.98
CA THR A 42 -8.78 -3.06 24.70
C THR A 42 -7.44 -2.32 24.57
N ILE A 43 -7.39 -1.01 24.86
CA ILE A 43 -6.14 -0.22 24.88
C ILE A 43 -5.06 -0.75 25.82
N LEU A 44 -5.39 -1.67 26.73
CA LEU A 44 -4.44 -2.35 27.60
C LEU A 44 -3.60 -3.40 26.85
N ASP A 45 -4.08 -3.93 25.72
CA ASP A 45 -3.51 -5.09 25.04
C ASP A 45 -2.63 -4.75 23.82
N LEU A 46 -2.62 -3.49 23.38
CA LEU A 46 -1.91 -3.06 22.17
C LEU A 46 -0.52 -2.48 22.48
N GLY A 47 0.46 -3.38 22.58
CA GLY A 47 1.89 -3.08 22.55
C GLY A 47 2.58 -3.09 23.91
N ASN A 48 3.90 -3.28 23.91
CA ASN A 48 4.76 -3.20 25.10
C ASN A 48 4.61 -1.81 25.77
N LEU A 49 3.61 -1.66 26.64
CA LEU A 49 3.23 -0.40 27.26
C LEU A 49 3.85 -0.30 28.65
N THR A 50 4.64 0.75 28.88
CA THR A 50 5.04 1.24 30.21
C THR A 50 4.04 2.34 30.61
N GLY A 51 3.37 2.23 31.76
CA GLY A 51 2.45 3.28 32.26
C GLY A 51 1.29 2.73 33.10
N TYR A 52 0.43 3.63 33.57
CA TYR A 52 -0.72 3.31 34.42
C TYR A 52 -1.81 2.54 33.67
N GLN A 53 -2.22 1.39 34.20
CA GLN A 53 -3.31 0.58 33.68
C GLN A 53 -4.44 0.51 34.71
N PRO A 54 -5.60 1.12 34.45
CA PRO A 54 -6.75 1.04 35.35
C PRO A 54 -7.17 -0.41 35.54
N SER A 55 -7.31 -0.81 36.80
CA SER A 55 -7.63 -2.17 37.24
C SER A 55 -9.14 -2.45 37.29
N THR A 56 -9.97 -1.41 37.49
CA THR A 56 -11.44 -1.53 37.56
C THR A 56 -12.13 -0.95 36.31
N GLU A 57 -13.29 -1.50 35.96
CA GLU A 57 -14.09 -1.02 34.81
C GLU A 57 -14.54 0.44 35.00
N GLN A 58 -14.81 0.85 36.24
CA GLN A 58 -15.13 2.24 36.59
C GLN A 58 -13.92 3.17 36.43
N ALA A 59 -12.73 2.77 36.91
CA ALA A 59 -11.51 3.55 36.71
C ALA A 59 -11.15 3.67 35.22
N LYS A 60 -11.43 2.63 34.43
CA LYS A 60 -11.24 2.66 32.97
C LYS A 60 -12.15 3.69 32.29
N LEU A 61 -13.45 3.71 32.60
CA LEU A 61 -14.39 4.72 32.08
C LEU A 61 -14.05 6.15 32.54
N ALA A 62 -13.57 6.30 33.78
CA ALA A 62 -13.11 7.58 34.32
C ALA A 62 -11.85 8.07 33.60
N PHE A 63 -10.89 7.18 33.34
CA PHE A 63 -9.68 7.47 32.58
C PHE A 63 -10.00 7.83 31.12
N GLU A 64 -10.92 7.12 30.47
CA GLU A 64 -11.42 7.45 29.12
C GLU A 64 -12.07 8.85 29.07
N SER A 65 -12.88 9.16 30.08
CA SER A 65 -13.49 10.48 30.22
C SER A 65 -12.45 11.58 30.43
N MET A 66 -11.40 11.30 31.21
CA MET A 66 -10.28 12.22 31.42
C MET A 66 -9.49 12.45 30.14
N LEU A 67 -9.15 11.40 29.39
CA LEU A 67 -8.49 11.52 28.08
C LEU A 67 -9.34 12.32 27.09
N THR A 68 -10.66 12.14 27.10
CA THR A 68 -11.58 12.92 26.25
C THR A 68 -11.53 14.40 26.60
N VAL A 69 -11.55 14.73 27.90
CA VAL A 69 -11.44 16.12 28.38
C VAL A 69 -10.10 16.73 27.95
N ILE A 70 -8.98 16.02 28.18
CA ILE A 70 -7.63 16.48 27.82
C ILE A 70 -7.46 16.62 26.29
N GLY A 71 -8.04 15.70 25.53
CA GLY A 71 -8.03 15.68 24.06
C GLY A 71 -8.93 16.75 23.42
N THR A 72 -9.77 17.45 24.19
CA THR A 72 -10.60 18.52 23.64
C THR A 72 -9.76 19.60 22.95
N LYS A 73 -10.33 20.21 21.91
CA LYS A 73 -9.67 21.23 21.08
C LYS A 73 -9.09 22.40 21.90
N ALA A 74 -9.69 22.70 23.04
CA ALA A 74 -9.29 23.79 23.95
C ALA A 74 -8.01 23.52 24.74
N LEU A 75 -7.64 22.25 24.97
CA LEU A 75 -6.46 21.86 25.74
C LEU A 75 -5.35 21.35 24.79
N LEU A 76 -5.02 20.06 24.82
CA LEU A 76 -3.94 19.47 24.02
C LEU A 76 -4.34 19.18 22.57
N GLY A 77 -5.64 18.95 22.29
CA GLY A 77 -6.16 18.65 20.94
C GLY A 77 -5.69 17.27 20.43
N ASN A 78 -5.74 17.06 19.10
CA ASN A 78 -5.39 15.79 18.44
C ASN A 78 -3.86 15.54 18.45
N GLN A 79 -3.31 15.22 19.62
CA GLN A 79 -1.94 14.74 19.79
C GLN A 79 -1.87 13.22 19.72
N ASN A 80 -0.67 12.65 19.67
CA ASN A 80 -0.47 11.20 19.74
C ASN A 80 -1.14 10.64 21.02
N PRO A 81 -1.89 9.53 20.97
CA PRO A 81 -2.52 8.93 22.15
C PRO A 81 -1.56 8.70 23.33
N GLN A 82 -0.28 8.48 23.07
CA GLN A 82 0.73 8.39 24.11
C GLN A 82 0.95 9.74 24.83
N VAL A 83 0.92 10.87 24.10
CA VAL A 83 1.00 12.22 24.70
C VAL A 83 -0.20 12.48 25.59
N LEU A 84 -1.40 12.05 25.19
CA LEU A 84 -2.61 12.23 25.99
C LEU A 84 -2.59 11.37 27.26
N ARG A 85 -2.12 10.12 27.16
CA ARG A 85 -1.94 9.23 28.32
C ARG A 85 -0.91 9.77 29.30
N ASP A 86 0.29 10.09 28.82
CA ASP A 86 1.36 10.63 29.66
C ASP A 86 0.96 11.98 30.30
N ALA A 87 0.16 12.79 29.60
CA ALA A 87 -0.42 14.02 30.18
C ALA A 87 -1.45 13.72 31.27
N ALA A 88 -2.31 12.71 31.07
CA ALA A 88 -3.27 12.27 32.07
C ALA A 88 -2.57 11.73 33.33
N GLU A 89 -1.48 10.96 33.16
CA GLU A 89 -0.66 10.48 34.26
C GLU A 89 0.01 11.62 35.04
N GLU A 90 0.59 12.62 34.35
CA GLU A 90 1.16 13.79 35.02
C GLU A 90 0.09 14.60 35.76
N ILE A 91 -1.12 14.72 35.20
CA ILE A 91 -2.25 15.36 35.89
C ILE A 91 -2.65 14.56 37.12
N LEU A 92 -2.74 13.23 37.02
CA LEU A 92 -3.06 12.36 38.14
C LEU A 92 -2.01 12.45 39.24
N ALA A 93 -0.72 12.50 38.88
CA ALA A 93 0.36 12.73 39.83
C ALA A 93 0.20 14.06 40.56
N VAL A 94 -0.17 15.15 39.87
CA VAL A 94 -0.42 16.46 40.51
C VAL A 94 -1.69 16.47 41.36
N LEU A 95 -2.75 15.76 40.94
CA LEU A 95 -4.03 15.70 41.67
C LEU A 95 -3.91 14.86 42.96
N HIS A 96 -3.15 13.77 42.92
CA HIS A 96 -2.91 12.87 44.05
C HIS A 96 -1.75 13.30 44.96
N ASP A 97 -0.98 14.33 44.58
CA ASP A 97 0.08 14.89 45.42
C ASP A 97 -0.53 15.54 46.69
N GLN A 98 -0.37 14.85 47.83
CA GLN A 98 -0.89 15.28 49.13
C GLN A 98 -0.19 16.54 49.68
N SER A 99 0.94 16.97 49.08
CA SER A 99 1.67 18.17 49.50
C SER A 99 1.06 19.48 48.98
N LEU A 100 0.28 19.42 47.89
CA LEU A 100 -0.28 20.59 47.21
C LEU A 100 -1.74 20.83 47.60
N ARG A 101 -2.14 22.10 47.76
CA ARG A 101 -3.56 22.47 47.99
C ARG A 101 -4.30 22.66 46.66
N ASP A 102 -5.62 22.50 46.65
CA ASP A 102 -6.47 22.66 45.45
C ASP A 102 -6.20 23.90 44.58
N PRO A 103 -5.99 25.13 45.12
CA PRO A 103 -5.63 26.28 44.29
C PRO A 103 -4.23 26.17 43.65
N GLU A 104 -3.27 25.51 44.30
CA GLU A 104 -1.93 25.25 43.76
C GLU A 104 -1.96 24.11 42.74
N ARG A 105 -2.78 23.09 42.97
CA ARG A 105 -3.08 22.03 42.00
C ARG A 105 -3.72 22.60 40.74
N HIS A 106 -4.68 23.53 40.89
CA HIS A 106 -5.31 24.21 39.75
C HIS A 106 -4.30 25.03 38.95
N GLU A 107 -3.40 25.74 39.63
CA GLU A 107 -2.36 26.52 38.97
C GLU A 107 -1.35 25.61 38.24
N ASN A 108 -0.92 24.52 38.86
CA ASN A 108 0.00 23.55 38.26
C ASN A 108 -0.62 22.82 37.07
N VAL A 109 -1.85 22.32 37.19
CA VAL A 109 -2.58 21.67 36.08
C VAL A 109 -2.82 22.64 34.94
N SER A 110 -3.17 23.90 35.24
CA SER A 110 -3.35 24.92 34.21
C SER A 110 -2.05 25.24 33.48
N ARG A 111 -0.94 25.41 34.21
CA ARG A 111 0.38 25.66 33.63
C ARG A 111 0.84 24.47 32.80
N LEU A 112 0.59 23.25 33.26
CA LEU A 112 0.94 22.02 32.57
C LEU A 112 0.18 21.94 31.22
N LEU A 113 -1.14 21.98 31.25
CA LEU A 113 -1.97 21.79 30.05
C LEU A 113 -1.92 22.94 29.04
N THR A 114 -1.88 24.18 29.52
CA THR A 114 -2.09 25.37 28.67
C THR A 114 -0.88 26.30 28.61
N GLY A 115 0.16 26.05 29.39
CA GLY A 115 1.26 26.99 29.61
C GLY A 115 0.86 28.23 30.42
N LYS A 116 -0.45 28.46 30.65
CA LYS A 116 -0.99 29.68 31.23
C LYS A 116 -1.40 29.50 32.67
N ALA A 117 -1.27 30.59 33.44
CA ALA A 117 -1.82 30.67 34.78
C ALA A 117 -3.35 30.51 34.74
N ALA A 118 -3.92 29.84 35.74
CA ALA A 118 -5.35 29.53 35.83
C ALA A 118 -6.27 30.76 35.72
N ARG A 119 -5.77 31.96 36.05
CA ARG A 119 -6.54 33.23 36.01
C ARG A 119 -6.41 34.00 34.69
N SER A 120 -5.59 33.53 33.75
CA SER A 120 -5.36 34.19 32.46
C SER A 120 -6.43 33.78 31.43
N PRO A 121 -6.86 34.66 30.51
CA PRO A 121 -7.69 34.27 29.38
C PRO A 121 -7.00 33.15 28.57
N GLY A 122 -7.63 31.97 28.56
CA GLY A 122 -7.10 30.74 27.94
C GLY A 122 -6.46 29.72 28.89
N GLY A 123 -6.43 29.97 30.21
CA GLY A 123 -6.10 28.95 31.22
C GLY A 123 -7.24 27.95 31.45
N VAL A 124 -6.96 26.86 32.17
CA VAL A 124 -7.97 25.82 32.48
C VAL A 124 -9.08 26.43 33.35
N SER A 125 -10.33 26.41 32.88
CA SER A 125 -11.45 26.96 33.64
C SER A 125 -11.67 26.19 34.95
N ALA A 126 -12.22 26.87 35.95
CA ALA A 126 -12.52 26.24 37.25
C ALA A 126 -13.49 25.05 37.09
N ASP A 127 -14.42 25.11 36.15
CA ASP A 127 -15.37 24.02 35.86
C ASP A 127 -14.67 22.78 35.31
N VAL A 128 -13.72 22.97 34.38
CA VAL A 128 -12.93 21.86 33.80
C VAL A 128 -12.02 21.25 34.86
N PHE A 129 -11.39 22.08 35.71
CA PHE A 129 -10.57 21.59 36.82
C PHE A 129 -11.39 20.78 37.83
N THR A 130 -12.57 21.25 38.21
CA THR A 130 -13.47 20.52 39.12
C THR A 130 -13.87 19.16 38.56
N ASN A 131 -14.13 19.10 37.25
CA ASN A 131 -14.42 17.84 36.56
C ASN A 131 -13.20 16.90 36.55
N LEU A 132 -11.99 17.41 36.33
CA LEU A 132 -10.75 16.63 36.38
C LEU A 132 -10.48 16.09 37.80
N VAL A 133 -10.73 16.87 38.84
CA VAL A 133 -10.62 16.43 40.24
C VAL A 133 -11.63 15.31 40.53
N ARG A 134 -12.88 15.45 40.06
CA ARG A 134 -13.90 14.40 40.21
C ARG A 134 -13.45 13.09 39.56
N LEU A 135 -13.01 13.15 38.30
CA LEU A 135 -12.52 11.97 37.57
C LEU A 135 -11.25 11.39 38.22
N GLY A 136 -10.36 12.23 38.75
CA GLY A 136 -9.18 11.82 39.50
C GLY A 136 -9.50 11.04 40.78
N ASN A 137 -10.55 11.43 41.50
CA ASN A 137 -11.03 10.74 42.70
C ASN A 137 -11.75 9.41 42.39
N GLU A 138 -12.32 9.27 41.19
CA GLU A 138 -12.93 8.02 40.71
C GLU A 138 -11.87 6.97 40.32
N MET A 139 -10.59 7.35 40.24
CA MET A 139 -9.45 6.46 39.97
C MET A 139 -8.62 6.28 41.25
N ASP A 140 -9.05 5.38 42.13
CA ASP A 140 -8.42 5.10 43.44
C ASP A 140 -7.26 4.09 43.37
N ASP A 141 -7.00 3.54 42.19
CA ASP A 141 -5.98 2.54 41.90
C ASP A 141 -4.63 3.14 41.45
N PHE A 142 -4.56 4.45 41.22
CA PHE A 142 -3.35 5.18 40.84
C PHE A 142 -2.36 5.27 42.02
N GLY A 143 -1.18 4.67 41.88
CA GLY A 143 -0.11 4.67 42.90
C GLY A 143 -0.04 3.43 43.81
N ARG A 144 -1.02 2.51 43.77
CA ARG A 144 -0.99 1.26 44.57
C ARG A 144 0.03 0.23 44.07
N GLN A 145 0.50 0.33 42.83
CA GLN A 145 1.51 -0.58 42.26
C GLN A 145 2.92 -0.32 42.77
N ASP A 146 3.29 0.94 43.06
CA ASP A 146 4.64 1.27 43.55
C ASP A 146 4.86 0.85 45.01
N ASP A 147 3.79 0.74 45.81
CA ASP A 147 3.85 0.28 47.22
C ASP A 147 4.06 -1.25 47.36
N ALA A 148 3.72 -2.02 46.31
CA ALA A 148 3.93 -3.47 46.28
C ALA A 148 5.38 -3.86 45.94
N ASP A 149 6.08 -3.04 45.14
CA ASP A 149 7.47 -3.28 44.75
C ASP A 149 8.48 -2.72 45.79
N ALA A 150 8.11 -1.72 46.58
CA ALA A 150 8.97 -1.17 47.64
C ALA A 150 9.04 -2.08 48.89
N ASN A 151 7.98 -2.80 49.22
CA ASN A 151 7.94 -3.69 50.40
C ASN A 151 8.46 -5.12 50.12
N ASN A 152 8.59 -5.52 48.86
CA ASN A 152 9.14 -6.83 48.48
C ASN A 152 10.67 -6.85 48.31
N ALA A 153 11.36 -5.72 48.44
CA ALA A 153 12.80 -5.63 48.20
C ALA A 153 13.70 -6.00 49.41
N VAL A 154 13.14 -6.36 50.57
CA VAL A 154 13.93 -6.60 51.81
C VAL A 154 13.78 -8.02 52.39
N GLU A 155 12.88 -8.87 51.87
CA GLU A 155 12.69 -10.25 52.39
C GLU A 155 12.75 -11.36 51.32
N ALA A 156 13.28 -11.10 50.13
CA ALA A 156 13.33 -12.09 49.05
C ALA A 156 14.63 -12.92 49.01
N ASP A 157 15.16 -13.38 50.16
CA ASP A 157 16.35 -14.26 50.18
C ASP A 157 16.23 -15.50 51.08
N LYS A 158 15.07 -15.75 51.73
CA LYS A 158 14.82 -17.00 52.49
C LYS A 158 13.34 -17.33 52.68
N VAL A 159 12.62 -17.80 51.67
CA VAL A 159 11.56 -18.80 51.85
C VAL A 159 11.38 -19.56 50.54
N ASP A 160 12.06 -20.69 50.42
CA ASP A 160 11.75 -21.73 49.45
C ASP A 160 11.90 -23.04 50.24
N ASP A 161 10.88 -23.40 51.05
CA ASP A 161 10.73 -24.72 51.69
C ASP A 161 9.49 -24.89 52.62
N ASP A 162 8.32 -24.26 52.37
CA ASP A 162 7.10 -24.67 53.10
C ASP A 162 5.80 -24.37 52.35
N MET A 163 5.35 -25.33 51.53
CA MET A 163 3.92 -25.55 51.29
C MET A 163 3.64 -27.06 51.20
N GLY A 164 3.50 -27.67 52.37
CA GLY A 164 2.79 -28.93 52.53
C GLY A 164 1.28 -28.70 52.42
N VAL A 165 0.61 -29.49 51.59
CA VAL A 165 -0.84 -29.50 51.42
C VAL A 165 -1.49 -30.12 52.66
N ALA A 166 -2.29 -29.35 53.40
CA ALA A 166 -3.13 -29.88 54.47
C ALA A 166 -4.37 -30.56 53.86
N VAL A 167 -4.51 -31.86 54.08
CA VAL A 167 -5.70 -32.64 53.71
C VAL A 167 -6.64 -32.66 54.92
N VAL A 168 -7.79 -31.99 54.80
CA VAL A 168 -8.89 -32.11 55.77
C VAL A 168 -9.95 -32.99 55.11
N PHE A 169 -10.24 -34.12 55.75
CA PHE A 169 -11.39 -34.97 55.43
C PHE A 169 -12.51 -34.60 56.39
N ASP A 170 -13.71 -34.38 55.89
CA ASP A 170 -14.94 -34.65 56.64
C ASP A 170 -16.03 -35.14 55.67
N GLU A 171 -16.62 -36.28 56.03
CA GLU A 171 -17.78 -36.92 55.40
C GLU A 171 -19.06 -36.39 56.06
N SER A 172 -20.05 -35.95 55.29
CA SER A 172 -21.47 -36.05 55.69
C SER A 172 -22.42 -35.82 54.52
N GLU A 173 -23.43 -36.67 54.47
CA GLU A 173 -24.42 -36.93 53.43
C GLU A 173 -25.59 -35.91 53.35
N ASP A 174 -26.33 -36.01 52.25
CA ASP A 174 -27.77 -35.77 52.03
C ASP A 174 -28.39 -34.38 51.75
N GLU A 175 -29.01 -34.32 50.56
CA GLU A 175 -30.28 -33.68 50.13
C GLU A 175 -30.49 -32.14 50.23
N GLN A 176 -30.56 -31.45 49.08
CA GLN A 176 -31.81 -30.91 48.48
C GLN A 176 -31.52 -29.93 47.32
N ASP A 177 -31.94 -30.32 46.12
CA ASP A 177 -32.05 -29.43 44.95
C ASP A 177 -33.25 -28.49 45.12
N GLY A 178 -32.97 -27.18 45.06
CA GLY A 178 -33.94 -26.10 45.14
C GLY A 178 -33.43 -24.87 44.38
N ASN A 179 -33.68 -24.89 43.07
CA ASN A 179 -33.55 -23.85 42.06
C ASN A 179 -33.78 -22.40 42.55
N ASN A 180 -32.91 -21.44 42.15
CA ASN A 180 -33.30 -20.26 41.35
C ASN A 180 -32.13 -19.28 41.11
N GLY A 181 -31.74 -19.15 39.84
CA GLY A 181 -30.82 -18.14 39.31
C GLY A 181 -30.39 -18.46 37.88
N ASP A 182 -31.38 -18.60 37.00
CA ASP A 182 -31.33 -19.25 35.67
C ASP A 182 -30.75 -18.34 34.57
N SER A 183 -29.61 -18.75 34.00
CA SER A 183 -29.25 -18.49 32.60
C SER A 183 -28.14 -19.46 32.17
N ASP A 184 -28.51 -20.66 31.74
CA ASP A 184 -27.68 -21.50 30.87
C ASP A 184 -28.58 -22.43 30.06
N VAL A 185 -28.53 -22.30 28.73
CA VAL A 185 -28.72 -23.45 27.83
C VAL A 185 -27.76 -23.29 26.67
N ASP A 186 -26.63 -23.97 26.77
CA ASP A 186 -25.81 -24.38 25.62
C ASP A 186 -25.77 -25.91 25.59
N ALA A 187 -25.72 -26.44 24.36
CA ALA A 187 -25.72 -27.84 23.93
C ALA A 187 -27.08 -28.56 23.87
N ASP A 188 -27.61 -28.76 22.66
CA ASP A 188 -27.39 -30.05 21.97
C ASP A 188 -27.92 -30.09 20.53
N VAL A 189 -27.14 -30.79 19.69
CA VAL A 189 -27.54 -31.76 18.65
C VAL A 189 -28.73 -31.40 17.75
N VAL A 190 -28.42 -31.01 16.51
CA VAL A 190 -29.38 -30.99 15.40
C VAL A 190 -29.43 -32.37 14.75
N ILE A 191 -30.50 -33.11 15.04
CA ILE A 191 -31.02 -34.21 14.22
C ILE A 191 -32.35 -33.74 13.63
N ASP A 192 -32.49 -34.00 12.34
CA ASP A 192 -33.67 -33.83 11.48
C ASP A 192 -35.01 -34.24 12.15
N PRO A 193 -36.14 -33.68 11.72
CA PRO A 193 -37.12 -34.59 11.16
C PRO A 193 -37.89 -34.07 9.94
N SER A 194 -37.91 -34.92 8.92
CA SER A 194 -39.00 -35.07 7.97
C SER A 194 -40.28 -35.63 8.62
N SER A 195 -41.40 -35.26 8.00
CA SER A 195 -42.66 -36.03 7.83
C SER A 195 -43.81 -35.90 8.85
N SER A 196 -45.00 -35.77 8.21
CA SER A 196 -46.40 -36.01 8.65
C SER A 196 -47.06 -35.01 9.62
N SER A 197 -48.31 -34.56 9.46
CA SER A 197 -49.38 -34.71 8.45
C SER A 197 -50.63 -33.99 8.96
N GLU A 198 -51.45 -33.49 8.02
CA GLU A 198 -52.92 -33.25 8.09
C GLU A 198 -53.43 -32.11 9.02
N ASP A 199 -54.44 -31.30 8.70
CA ASP A 199 -55.32 -31.05 7.55
C ASP A 199 -55.96 -29.66 7.76
N GLU A 200 -56.36 -28.97 6.68
CA GLU A 200 -57.73 -28.45 6.50
C GLU A 200 -57.87 -27.75 5.14
N ASP A 201 -58.83 -28.26 4.37
CA ASP A 201 -59.27 -27.85 3.04
C ASP A 201 -59.97 -26.47 3.02
N GLU A 202 -59.94 -25.77 1.87
CA GLU A 202 -61.20 -25.45 1.18
C GLU A 202 -60.96 -25.03 -0.29
N ALA A 203 -61.87 -25.53 -1.12
CA ALA A 203 -61.82 -25.57 -2.58
C ALA A 203 -62.25 -24.26 -3.27
N ASN A 204 -61.80 -24.09 -4.52
CA ASN A 204 -62.65 -23.54 -5.57
C ASN A 204 -62.20 -24.03 -6.95
N ASP A 205 -62.99 -24.92 -7.51
CA ASP A 205 -63.00 -25.28 -8.92
C ASP A 205 -63.54 -24.13 -9.77
N ASN A 206 -62.94 -23.89 -10.94
CA ASN A 206 -63.73 -23.60 -12.12
C ASN A 206 -63.00 -24.08 -13.40
N PRO A 207 -63.61 -24.95 -14.20
CA PRO A 207 -63.07 -25.44 -15.47
C PRO A 207 -63.71 -24.68 -16.63
N ASP A 208 -62.93 -24.10 -17.56
CA ASP A 208 -63.48 -23.76 -18.87
C ASP A 208 -62.44 -23.56 -19.99
N ALA A 209 -62.64 -24.36 -21.04
CA ALA A 209 -62.43 -24.07 -22.46
C ALA A 209 -61.01 -24.08 -23.12
N PRO A 210 -60.94 -24.43 -24.43
CA PRO A 210 -59.94 -25.34 -25.03
C PRO A 210 -59.07 -24.65 -26.13
N PRO A 211 -58.27 -25.38 -26.95
CA PRO A 211 -57.09 -24.87 -27.65
C PRO A 211 -57.42 -24.25 -29.02
N ASP A 212 -56.63 -23.28 -29.45
CA ASP A 212 -56.55 -22.87 -30.86
C ASP A 212 -55.14 -22.40 -31.23
N ASP A 213 -54.73 -22.82 -32.42
CA ASP A 213 -53.44 -22.72 -33.08
C ASP A 213 -53.22 -21.38 -33.82
N GLU A 214 -51.93 -21.15 -34.15
CA GLU A 214 -51.36 -20.34 -35.25
C GLU A 214 -51.11 -18.81 -35.07
N ASP A 215 -49.80 -18.51 -35.00
CA ASP A 215 -48.99 -17.45 -35.62
C ASP A 215 -49.30 -15.94 -35.44
N GLU A 216 -48.38 -15.23 -34.74
CA GLU A 216 -47.64 -14.09 -35.31
C GLU A 216 -46.46 -13.63 -34.41
N GLU A 217 -45.31 -13.38 -35.04
CA GLU A 217 -44.04 -12.93 -34.43
C GLU A 217 -44.05 -11.43 -34.05
N LYS A 218 -43.50 -11.09 -32.86
CA LYS A 218 -42.32 -10.23 -32.64
C LYS A 218 -42.31 -9.53 -31.26
N VAL A 219 -41.07 -9.29 -30.79
CA VAL A 219 -40.58 -8.23 -29.88
C VAL A 219 -40.31 -8.60 -28.39
N VAL A 220 -39.00 -8.66 -28.11
CA VAL A 220 -38.25 -8.22 -26.89
C VAL A 220 -38.19 -9.12 -25.64
N GLN A 221 -37.00 -9.75 -25.55
CA GLN A 221 -36.10 -9.93 -24.39
C GLN A 221 -36.70 -9.95 -22.98
N GLY A 222 -36.58 -11.13 -22.34
CA GLY A 222 -36.56 -11.23 -20.89
C GLY A 222 -36.90 -12.61 -20.34
N ALA A 223 -36.10 -13.66 -20.60
CA ALA A 223 -36.03 -14.86 -19.75
C ALA A 223 -35.07 -15.93 -20.33
N GLU A 224 -33.75 -15.78 -20.14
CA GLU A 224 -32.80 -16.88 -20.38
C GLU A 224 -31.94 -17.20 -19.15
N THR A 225 -32.58 -17.48 -18.01
CA THR A 225 -31.91 -18.09 -16.85
C THR A 225 -32.61 -19.32 -16.29
N LYS A 226 -33.73 -19.77 -16.90
CA LYS A 226 -34.38 -21.05 -16.53
C LYS A 226 -34.13 -22.22 -17.49
N LYS A 227 -33.57 -21.99 -18.69
CA LYS A 227 -33.28 -23.07 -19.66
C LYS A 227 -31.96 -23.83 -19.46
N LYS A 228 -31.02 -23.34 -18.64
CA LYS A 228 -29.72 -24.01 -18.42
C LYS A 228 -29.73 -25.16 -17.40
N LYS A 229 -30.67 -25.21 -16.44
CA LYS A 229 -30.74 -26.31 -15.46
C LYS A 229 -31.35 -27.60 -16.02
N ALA A 230 -32.20 -27.53 -17.04
CA ALA A 230 -32.78 -28.73 -17.67
C ALA A 230 -31.82 -29.44 -18.64
N ARG A 231 -30.76 -28.76 -19.11
CA ARG A 231 -29.86 -29.27 -20.15
C ARG A 231 -28.71 -30.15 -19.62
N GLY A 232 -28.50 -30.20 -18.31
CA GLY A 232 -27.45 -31.02 -17.67
C GLY A 232 -27.83 -32.50 -17.46
N ALA A 233 -29.12 -32.81 -17.35
CA ALA A 233 -29.58 -34.17 -17.04
C ALA A 233 -29.54 -35.13 -18.25
N ASN A 234 -29.66 -34.61 -19.48
CA ASN A 234 -29.67 -35.39 -20.73
C ASN A 234 -28.36 -35.28 -21.53
N ARG A 235 -27.23 -34.99 -20.88
CA ARG A 235 -25.92 -34.92 -21.55
C ARG A 235 -25.37 -36.33 -21.79
N THR A 236 -25.09 -36.67 -23.05
CA THR A 236 -24.29 -37.85 -23.40
C THR A 236 -22.82 -37.57 -23.08
N LEU A 237 -22.22 -38.43 -22.25
CA LEU A 237 -20.81 -38.31 -21.85
C LEU A 237 -19.92 -38.92 -22.94
N SER A 238 -18.80 -38.25 -23.23
CA SER A 238 -17.75 -38.81 -24.10
C SER A 238 -16.89 -39.80 -23.31
N VAL A 239 -16.48 -40.87 -23.98
CA VAL A 239 -15.61 -41.95 -23.47
C VAL A 239 -14.28 -41.42 -22.88
N HIS A 240 -13.81 -40.25 -23.34
CA HIS A 240 -12.57 -39.62 -22.86
C HIS A 240 -12.73 -38.86 -21.53
N GLU A 241 -13.95 -38.43 -21.18
CA GLU A 241 -14.23 -37.72 -19.92
C GLU A 241 -14.31 -38.67 -18.71
N ILE A 242 -14.44 -39.98 -18.96
CA ILE A 242 -14.64 -41.00 -17.93
C ILE A 242 -13.31 -41.70 -17.64
N ASP A 243 -12.67 -41.36 -16.52
CA ASP A 243 -11.47 -42.06 -16.00
C ASP A 243 -11.83 -43.10 -14.93
N ALA A 244 -10.83 -43.85 -14.44
CA ALA A 244 -11.04 -44.93 -13.46
C ALA A 244 -11.61 -44.47 -12.10
N HIS A 245 -11.57 -43.16 -11.82
CA HIS A 245 -12.04 -42.52 -10.60
C HIS A 245 -13.21 -41.56 -10.85
N PHE A 246 -13.81 -41.60 -12.05
CA PHE A 246 -14.88 -40.68 -12.45
C PHE A 246 -16.06 -40.71 -11.47
N LEU A 247 -16.56 -41.92 -11.14
CA LEU A 247 -17.66 -42.10 -10.18
C LEU A 247 -17.29 -41.59 -8.77
N GLN A 248 -16.06 -41.85 -8.32
CA GLN A 248 -15.57 -41.37 -7.03
C GLN A 248 -15.49 -39.84 -6.98
N ARG A 249 -15.11 -39.18 -8.08
CA ARG A 249 -15.04 -37.72 -8.17
C ARG A 249 -16.43 -37.07 -8.21
N GLN A 250 -17.40 -37.70 -8.87
CA GLN A 250 -18.78 -37.21 -8.86
C GLN A 250 -19.41 -37.35 -7.47
N LEU A 251 -19.09 -38.44 -6.75
CA LEU A 251 -19.58 -38.68 -5.40
C LEU A 251 -18.82 -37.88 -4.33
N SER A 252 -17.54 -37.55 -4.53
CA SER A 252 -16.76 -36.72 -3.59
C SER A 252 -17.22 -35.27 -3.51
N ASN A 253 -18.01 -34.80 -4.49
CA ASN A 253 -18.66 -33.49 -4.40
C ASN A 253 -19.76 -33.45 -3.32
N HIS A 254 -20.23 -34.62 -2.87
CA HIS A 254 -21.32 -34.77 -1.91
C HIS A 254 -20.88 -35.46 -0.61
N PHE A 255 -20.00 -36.46 -0.69
CA PHE A 255 -19.41 -37.11 0.47
C PHE A 255 -18.04 -36.51 0.77
N SER A 256 -17.86 -35.93 1.95
CA SER A 256 -16.61 -35.33 2.41
C SER A 256 -15.51 -36.37 2.72
N ASP A 257 -15.91 -37.60 3.06
CA ASP A 257 -15.00 -38.71 3.34
C ASP A 257 -14.64 -39.49 2.06
N ALA A 258 -13.35 -39.52 1.74
CA ALA A 258 -12.81 -40.16 0.53
C ALA A 258 -13.00 -41.68 0.53
N ASP A 259 -12.98 -42.32 1.71
CA ASP A 259 -13.17 -43.76 1.85
C ASP A 259 -14.63 -44.16 1.67
N GLN A 260 -15.55 -43.30 2.15
CA GLN A 260 -16.99 -43.48 1.92
C GLN A 260 -17.33 -43.27 0.45
N SER A 261 -16.81 -42.21 -0.18
CA SER A 261 -17.00 -41.98 -1.62
C SER A 261 -16.46 -43.15 -2.47
N ALA A 262 -15.33 -43.75 -2.09
CA ALA A 262 -14.77 -44.91 -2.77
C ALA A 262 -15.67 -46.16 -2.64
N LYS A 263 -16.17 -46.44 -1.42
CA LYS A 263 -17.10 -47.55 -1.15
C LYS A 263 -18.42 -47.38 -1.91
N MET A 264 -19.00 -46.18 -1.88
CA MET A 264 -20.22 -45.86 -2.60
C MET A 264 -20.01 -45.94 -4.12
N ALA A 265 -18.88 -45.47 -4.65
CA ALA A 265 -18.55 -45.60 -6.06
C ALA A 265 -18.44 -47.07 -6.51
N GLN A 266 -17.94 -47.95 -5.64
CA GLN A 266 -17.89 -49.39 -5.90
C GLN A 266 -19.28 -50.02 -5.90
N GLN A 267 -20.12 -49.70 -4.91
CA GLN A 267 -21.51 -50.16 -4.85
C GLN A 267 -22.34 -49.67 -6.03
N VAL A 268 -22.14 -48.42 -6.46
CA VAL A 268 -22.76 -47.86 -7.66
C VAL A 268 -22.31 -48.62 -8.91
N LEU A 269 -21.03 -48.97 -9.03
CA LEU A 269 -20.51 -49.76 -10.15
C LEU A 269 -21.12 -51.17 -10.20
N GLU A 270 -21.34 -51.81 -9.04
CA GLU A 270 -22.01 -53.12 -8.91
C GLU A 270 -23.50 -53.06 -9.29
N ILE A 271 -24.19 -51.95 -8.98
CA ILE A 271 -25.61 -51.76 -9.33
C ILE A 271 -25.78 -51.51 -10.83
N ILE A 272 -24.85 -50.78 -11.45
CA ILE A 272 -24.90 -50.40 -12.88
C ILE A 272 -24.49 -51.59 -13.78
N ASP A 273 -23.91 -52.64 -13.21
CA ASP A 273 -23.39 -53.80 -13.91
C ASP A 273 -24.39 -54.36 -14.94
N ILE A 274 -23.89 -54.48 -16.17
CA ILE A 274 -24.67 -54.87 -17.35
C ILE A 274 -24.85 -56.39 -17.38
N GLN A 275 -23.95 -57.14 -16.71
CA GLN A 275 -24.00 -58.61 -16.66
C GLN A 275 -25.19 -59.14 -15.86
N ASN A 276 -25.77 -58.32 -14.98
CA ASN A 276 -26.86 -58.72 -14.08
C ASN A 276 -28.27 -58.64 -14.71
N GLY A 277 -28.40 -58.21 -15.97
CA GLY A 277 -29.68 -58.25 -16.71
C GLY A 277 -30.82 -57.38 -16.13
N ALA A 278 -30.52 -56.46 -15.22
CA ALA A 278 -31.51 -55.64 -14.51
C ALA A 278 -32.05 -54.49 -15.39
N ASP A 279 -33.37 -54.29 -15.34
CA ASP A 279 -34.09 -53.24 -16.05
C ASP A 279 -33.68 -51.84 -15.56
N VAL A 280 -33.76 -50.83 -16.42
CA VAL A 280 -33.28 -49.46 -16.14
C VAL A 280 -34.01 -48.86 -14.93
N ARG A 281 -35.31 -49.16 -14.78
CA ARG A 281 -36.14 -48.73 -13.64
C ARG A 281 -35.74 -49.37 -12.32
N GLU A 282 -35.29 -50.62 -12.35
CA GLU A 282 -34.83 -51.31 -11.14
C GLU A 282 -33.47 -50.77 -10.68
N CYS A 283 -32.58 -50.46 -11.63
CA CYS A 283 -31.32 -49.78 -11.35
C CYS A 283 -31.54 -48.38 -10.78
N GLU A 284 -32.50 -47.61 -11.33
CA GLU A 284 -32.88 -46.31 -10.80
C GLU A 284 -33.36 -46.39 -9.36
N ASN A 285 -34.28 -47.32 -9.06
CA ASN A 285 -34.78 -47.51 -7.69
C ASN A 285 -33.66 -47.90 -6.72
N ARG A 286 -32.74 -48.78 -7.11
CA ARG A 286 -31.59 -49.17 -6.27
C ARG A 286 -30.58 -48.04 -6.07
N LEU A 287 -30.36 -47.20 -7.08
CA LEU A 287 -29.51 -46.01 -6.96
C LEU A 287 -30.15 -44.93 -6.07
N ILE A 288 -31.47 -44.75 -6.15
CA ILE A 288 -32.20 -43.82 -5.28
C ILE A 288 -32.16 -44.29 -3.82
N ILE A 289 -32.27 -45.60 -3.56
CA ILE A 289 -32.15 -46.17 -2.21
C ILE A 289 -30.72 -45.99 -1.65
N LEU A 290 -29.69 -46.14 -2.49
CA LEU A 290 -28.30 -46.03 -2.06
C LEU A 290 -27.84 -44.57 -1.84
N LEU A 291 -28.22 -43.66 -2.75
CA LEU A 291 -27.71 -42.29 -2.80
C LEU A 291 -28.70 -41.24 -2.24
N GLY A 292 -29.96 -41.60 -2.02
CA GLY A 292 -31.01 -40.68 -1.60
C GLY A 292 -31.57 -39.82 -2.75
N LEU A 293 -32.74 -39.21 -2.50
CA LEU A 293 -33.45 -38.36 -3.48
C LEU A 293 -32.70 -37.05 -3.81
N ASP A 294 -31.80 -36.61 -2.93
CA ASP A 294 -31.03 -35.37 -3.08
C ASP A 294 -30.05 -35.40 -4.27
N LEU A 295 -29.73 -36.61 -4.76
CA LEU A 295 -28.78 -36.85 -5.85
C LEU A 295 -29.46 -37.17 -7.20
N ALA A 296 -30.75 -36.85 -7.36
CA ALA A 296 -31.53 -37.17 -8.57
C ALA A 296 -30.89 -36.68 -9.89
N GLY A 297 -30.15 -35.57 -9.88
CA GLY A 297 -29.42 -35.06 -11.05
C GLY A 297 -28.25 -35.96 -11.48
N THR A 298 -27.45 -36.41 -10.51
CA THR A 298 -26.31 -37.31 -10.72
C THR A 298 -26.78 -38.70 -11.10
N ILE A 299 -27.86 -39.18 -10.48
CA ILE A 299 -28.50 -40.47 -10.80
C ILE A 299 -28.98 -40.48 -12.26
N LYS A 300 -29.67 -39.43 -12.72
CA LYS A 300 -30.10 -39.31 -14.13
C LYS A 300 -28.94 -39.30 -15.11
N LEU A 301 -27.85 -38.58 -14.79
CA LEU A 301 -26.65 -38.54 -15.64
C LEU A 301 -26.00 -39.92 -15.77
N ILE A 302 -25.92 -40.67 -14.67
CA ILE A 302 -25.37 -42.02 -14.62
C ILE A 302 -26.25 -43.01 -15.38
N LEU A 303 -27.58 -42.95 -15.21
CA LEU A 303 -28.53 -43.83 -15.89
C LEU A 303 -28.54 -43.59 -17.41
N ASN A 304 -28.55 -42.33 -17.84
CA ASN A 304 -28.51 -41.98 -19.27
C ASN A 304 -27.20 -42.42 -19.96
N ASN A 305 -26.13 -42.66 -19.20
CA ASN A 305 -24.83 -43.08 -19.70
C ASN A 305 -24.37 -44.43 -19.11
N ARG A 306 -25.31 -45.27 -18.65
CA ARG A 306 -25.06 -46.50 -17.86
C ARG A 306 -23.96 -47.37 -18.48
N VAL A 307 -24.13 -47.69 -19.76
CA VAL A 307 -23.23 -48.57 -20.53
C VAL A 307 -21.84 -47.95 -20.67
N ARG A 308 -21.78 -46.65 -20.98
CA ARG A 308 -20.53 -45.90 -21.18
C ARG A 308 -19.72 -45.81 -19.90
N VAL A 309 -20.36 -45.47 -18.78
CA VAL A 309 -19.71 -45.29 -17.48
C VAL A 309 -19.19 -46.62 -16.96
N TRP A 310 -20.00 -47.68 -17.01
CA TRP A 310 -19.57 -49.02 -16.59
C TRP A 310 -18.40 -49.53 -17.45
N ALA A 311 -18.52 -49.46 -18.78
CA ALA A 311 -17.49 -49.94 -19.69
C ALA A 311 -16.14 -49.22 -19.48
N CYS A 312 -16.15 -47.89 -19.44
CA CYS A 312 -14.93 -47.09 -19.32
C CYS A 312 -14.24 -47.24 -17.96
N VAL A 313 -15.03 -47.27 -16.87
CA VAL A 313 -14.47 -47.40 -15.51
C VAL A 313 -13.92 -48.81 -15.29
N THR A 314 -14.65 -49.85 -15.70
CA THR A 314 -14.22 -51.25 -15.54
C THR A 314 -13.03 -51.58 -16.43
N LEU A 315 -13.01 -51.11 -17.69
CA LEU A 315 -11.88 -51.32 -18.60
C LEU A 315 -10.59 -50.62 -18.11
N LYS A 316 -10.70 -49.39 -17.58
CA LYS A 316 -9.54 -48.64 -17.06
C LYS A 316 -9.07 -49.14 -15.69
N ARG A 317 -9.92 -49.83 -14.93
CA ARG A 317 -9.55 -50.52 -13.67
C ARG A 317 -8.95 -51.91 -13.89
N ALA A 318 -9.20 -52.55 -15.03
CA ALA A 318 -8.68 -53.88 -15.36
C ALA A 318 -7.15 -53.86 -15.58
N GLN A 319 -6.41 -54.57 -14.71
CA GLN A 319 -4.95 -54.71 -14.79
C GLN A 319 -4.50 -55.90 -15.64
N ALA A 320 -5.34 -56.93 -15.78
CA ALA A 320 -5.05 -58.15 -16.55
C ALA A 320 -5.74 -58.13 -17.93
N GLU A 321 -5.06 -58.64 -18.96
CA GLU A 321 -5.58 -58.65 -20.35
C GLU A 321 -6.82 -59.57 -20.48
N ASP A 322 -6.89 -60.64 -19.70
CA ASP A 322 -8.04 -61.54 -19.64
C ASP A 322 -9.32 -60.85 -19.14
N GLN A 323 -9.19 -59.91 -18.20
CA GLN A 323 -10.32 -59.11 -17.70
C GLN A 323 -10.80 -58.10 -18.75
N ARG A 324 -9.89 -57.55 -19.56
CA ARG A 324 -10.25 -56.66 -20.67
C ARG A 324 -10.98 -57.42 -21.77
N GLN A 325 -10.56 -58.65 -22.07
CA GLN A 325 -11.26 -59.52 -23.02
C GLN A 325 -12.64 -59.94 -22.51
N ALA A 326 -12.79 -60.18 -21.20
CA ALA A 326 -14.08 -60.46 -20.59
C ALA A 326 -15.05 -59.27 -20.69
N VAL A 327 -14.56 -58.05 -20.45
CA VAL A 327 -15.35 -56.81 -20.61
C VAL A 327 -15.70 -56.57 -22.09
N ALA A 328 -14.77 -56.81 -23.02
CA ALA A 328 -15.03 -56.70 -24.45
C ALA A 328 -16.11 -57.68 -24.92
N LYS A 329 -16.05 -58.94 -24.47
CA LYS A 329 -17.07 -59.95 -24.77
C LYS A 329 -18.44 -59.59 -24.18
N ALA A 330 -18.46 -59.06 -22.95
CA ALA A 330 -19.69 -58.59 -22.32
C ALA A 330 -20.31 -57.35 -23.01
N LEU A 331 -19.51 -56.53 -23.69
CA LEU A 331 -19.97 -55.40 -24.50
C LEU A 331 -20.50 -55.82 -25.88
N GLU A 332 -19.98 -56.92 -26.44
CA GLU A 332 -20.47 -57.49 -27.71
C GLU A 332 -21.79 -58.28 -27.53
N GLU A 333 -22.01 -58.86 -26.35
CA GLU A 333 -23.21 -59.64 -26.01
C GLU A 333 -24.40 -58.77 -25.54
N GLU A 334 -24.26 -57.44 -25.50
CA GLU A 334 -25.32 -56.52 -25.04
C GLU A 334 -26.44 -56.33 -26.10
N PRO A 335 -27.73 -56.48 -25.73
CA PRO A 335 -28.85 -56.45 -26.68
C PRO A 335 -29.20 -55.08 -27.28
N THR A 336 -28.68 -53.98 -26.72
CA THR A 336 -29.04 -52.58 -27.05
C THR A 336 -28.18 -51.95 -28.15
N GLY A 337 -27.08 -52.57 -28.56
CA GLY A 337 -26.19 -52.06 -29.62
C GLY A 337 -25.28 -50.88 -29.21
N ASP A 338 -25.54 -50.25 -28.06
CA ASP A 338 -24.73 -49.16 -27.50
C ASP A 338 -23.33 -49.63 -27.07
N GLY A 339 -23.19 -50.85 -26.52
CA GLY A 339 -21.89 -51.43 -26.13
C GLY A 339 -20.90 -51.58 -27.29
N ALA A 340 -21.37 -51.93 -28.48
CA ALA A 340 -20.55 -52.05 -29.68
C ALA A 340 -20.09 -50.69 -30.24
N GLU A 341 -20.94 -49.65 -30.10
CA GLU A 341 -20.58 -48.27 -30.47
C GLU A 341 -19.51 -47.72 -29.54
N VAL A 342 -19.65 -47.93 -28.23
CA VAL A 342 -18.67 -47.51 -27.22
C VAL A 342 -17.33 -48.22 -27.41
N TRP A 343 -17.33 -49.52 -27.72
CA TRP A 343 -16.12 -50.29 -28.02
C TRP A 343 -15.42 -49.79 -29.28
N LYS A 344 -16.19 -49.45 -30.32
CA LYS A 344 -15.69 -48.86 -31.56
C LYS A 344 -15.11 -47.45 -31.32
N GLU A 345 -15.75 -46.65 -30.48
CA GLU A 345 -15.28 -45.31 -30.07
C GLU A 345 -13.97 -45.41 -29.28
N LEU A 346 -13.86 -46.37 -28.35
CA LEU A 346 -12.65 -46.64 -27.55
C LEU A 346 -11.44 -47.11 -28.38
N ASN A 347 -11.68 -47.91 -29.42
CA ASN A 347 -10.62 -48.43 -30.30
C ASN A 347 -10.27 -47.50 -31.48
N SER A 348 -11.10 -46.50 -31.77
CA SER A 348 -10.80 -45.48 -32.78
C SER A 348 -9.73 -44.48 -32.28
N ARG A 349 -8.46 -44.86 -32.39
CA ARG A 349 -7.31 -44.05 -31.96
C ARG A 349 -7.13 -42.72 -32.70
N ASP A 350 -7.81 -42.48 -33.83
CA ASP A 350 -7.65 -41.27 -34.64
C ASP A 350 -8.57 -40.10 -34.24
N ARG A 351 -9.53 -40.28 -33.31
CA ARG A 351 -10.44 -39.19 -32.89
C ARG A 351 -10.01 -38.40 -31.66
N ALA A 352 -8.88 -38.72 -31.03
CA ALA A 352 -8.37 -37.95 -29.89
C ALA A 352 -7.98 -36.51 -30.30
N GLN A 353 -7.44 -36.34 -31.53
CA GLN A 353 -7.16 -35.03 -32.13
C GLN A 353 -8.45 -34.30 -32.57
N ASP A 354 -9.46 -35.05 -33.01
CA ASP A 354 -10.75 -34.48 -33.39
C ASP A 354 -11.61 -34.06 -32.19
N TRP A 355 -11.51 -34.73 -31.03
CA TRP A 355 -12.23 -34.34 -29.81
C TRP A 355 -11.67 -33.04 -29.21
N THR A 356 -10.35 -32.85 -29.24
CA THR A 356 -9.73 -31.57 -28.86
C THR A 356 -10.13 -30.47 -29.84
N ARG A 357 -10.19 -30.80 -31.15
CA ARG A 357 -10.65 -29.91 -32.21
C ARG A 357 -12.14 -29.56 -32.11
N ASP A 358 -13.03 -30.50 -31.80
CA ASP A 358 -14.48 -30.29 -31.67
C ASP A 358 -14.84 -29.55 -30.37
N ARG A 359 -14.09 -29.77 -29.29
CA ARG A 359 -14.21 -28.96 -28.07
C ARG A 359 -13.69 -27.54 -28.29
N MET A 360 -12.61 -27.37 -29.07
CA MET A 360 -12.18 -26.04 -29.55
C MET A 360 -13.18 -25.45 -30.54
N LYS A 361 -13.89 -26.25 -31.35
CA LYS A 361 -14.89 -25.81 -32.32
C LYS A 361 -16.18 -25.35 -31.66
N GLY A 362 -16.65 -26.03 -30.62
CA GLY A 362 -17.78 -25.58 -29.81
C GLY A 362 -17.47 -24.27 -29.06
N LEU A 363 -16.23 -24.12 -28.57
CA LEU A 363 -15.75 -22.86 -28.01
C LEU A 363 -15.54 -21.77 -29.09
N ALA A 364 -15.17 -22.17 -30.31
CA ALA A 364 -14.92 -21.29 -31.45
C ALA A 364 -16.21 -20.87 -32.18
N GLU A 365 -17.28 -21.66 -32.12
CA GLU A 365 -18.62 -21.28 -32.60
C GLU A 365 -19.24 -20.24 -31.66
N ASP A 366 -19.07 -20.39 -30.34
CA ASP A 366 -19.39 -19.35 -29.36
C ASP A 366 -18.50 -18.08 -29.52
N LEU A 367 -17.30 -18.21 -30.09
CA LEU A 367 -16.39 -17.09 -30.41
C LEU A 367 -16.64 -16.45 -31.78
N LYS A 368 -17.20 -17.19 -32.75
CA LYS A 368 -17.38 -16.76 -34.15
C LYS A 368 -18.51 -15.75 -34.33
N ASP A 369 -19.47 -15.71 -33.42
CA ASP A 369 -20.50 -14.67 -33.38
C ASP A 369 -19.97 -13.32 -32.87
N ALA A 370 -18.76 -13.28 -32.29
CA ALA A 370 -18.14 -12.07 -31.74
C ALA A 370 -17.01 -11.47 -32.60
N ILE A 371 -16.51 -12.16 -33.64
CA ILE A 371 -15.37 -11.69 -34.45
C ILE A 371 -15.60 -12.01 -35.94
N LYS A 372 -16.21 -11.05 -36.65
CA LYS A 372 -16.18 -10.98 -38.12
C LYS A 372 -15.56 -9.64 -38.52
N THR A 373 -14.23 -9.61 -38.67
CA THR A 373 -13.53 -8.74 -39.63
C THR A 373 -12.06 -9.19 -39.75
N GLU A 374 -11.66 -9.42 -41.01
CA GLU A 374 -10.30 -9.46 -41.57
C GLU A 374 -9.41 -10.70 -41.37
N ASP A 375 -9.46 -11.52 -42.44
CA ASP A 375 -8.38 -11.95 -43.34
C ASP A 375 -7.37 -13.07 -43.05
N GLU A 376 -7.38 -13.94 -44.08
CA GLU A 376 -6.44 -14.93 -44.59
C GLU A 376 -4.96 -14.54 -44.49
N LEU A 377 -4.08 -15.50 -44.13
CA LEU A 377 -3.07 -16.05 -45.05
C LEU A 377 -2.07 -17.00 -44.36
N THR A 378 -1.74 -18.06 -45.10
CA THR A 378 -0.58 -18.97 -45.05
C THR A 378 -0.62 -20.22 -44.15
N SER A 379 -0.67 -21.32 -44.88
CA SER A 379 -0.46 -22.72 -44.56
C SER A 379 1.02 -23.05 -44.31
N GLY A 380 1.32 -23.79 -43.24
CA GLY A 380 2.61 -24.44 -43.01
C GLY A 380 2.41 -25.69 -42.15
N ASP A 381 2.54 -26.85 -42.78
CA ASP A 381 2.43 -28.20 -42.22
C ASP A 381 3.66 -28.52 -41.33
N VAL A 382 3.45 -28.92 -40.07
CA VAL A 382 4.49 -29.53 -39.23
C VAL A 382 3.89 -30.69 -38.45
N GLY A 383 4.36 -31.89 -38.78
CA GLY A 383 3.96 -33.16 -38.18
C GLY A 383 4.29 -33.28 -36.69
N SER A 384 3.50 -34.14 -36.05
CA SER A 384 3.57 -34.56 -34.66
C SER A 384 4.92 -35.16 -34.28
N GLY A 385 5.64 -34.51 -33.37
CA GLY A 385 6.75 -35.05 -32.61
C GLY A 385 6.82 -34.30 -31.28
N ASP A 386 6.91 -35.06 -30.19
CA ASP A 386 7.01 -34.60 -28.80
C ASP A 386 8.05 -33.46 -28.67
N ALA A 387 7.60 -32.22 -28.50
CA ALA A 387 8.44 -31.04 -28.61
C ALA A 387 9.12 -30.72 -27.27
N MET A 388 10.32 -31.28 -27.09
CA MET A 388 11.34 -30.73 -26.19
C MET A 388 11.74 -29.34 -26.67
N GLN A 389 11.57 -28.31 -25.84
CA GLN A 389 12.08 -26.96 -26.13
C GLN A 389 13.61 -26.92 -25.95
N ILE A 390 14.29 -26.35 -26.93
CA ILE A 390 15.72 -26.04 -26.91
C ILE A 390 15.83 -24.51 -26.81
N ASP A 391 16.38 -24.00 -25.71
CA ASP A 391 16.77 -22.58 -25.59
C ASP A 391 18.04 -22.31 -26.42
N GLU A 392 18.19 -21.07 -26.90
CA GLU A 392 19.25 -20.56 -27.81
C GLU A 392 20.70 -20.79 -27.31
N ASP A 393 20.89 -21.14 -26.04
CA ASP A 393 22.20 -21.38 -25.41
C ASP A 393 22.57 -22.88 -25.25
N GLY A 394 21.79 -23.81 -25.81
CA GLY A 394 22.21 -25.22 -25.95
C GLY A 394 22.33 -26.04 -24.66
N VAL A 395 21.81 -25.56 -23.53
CA VAL A 395 21.77 -26.31 -22.26
C VAL A 395 20.42 -27.01 -22.09
N ARG A 396 20.45 -28.33 -21.95
CA ARG A 396 19.28 -29.18 -21.69
C ARG A 396 18.90 -29.12 -20.21
N THR A 397 17.79 -28.45 -19.86
CA THR A 397 17.24 -28.48 -18.49
C THR A 397 15.83 -29.07 -18.48
N ALA A 398 15.59 -30.00 -17.55
CA ALA A 398 14.25 -30.47 -17.18
C ALA A 398 13.35 -29.28 -16.76
N PRO A 399 12.00 -29.37 -16.84
CA PRO A 399 11.13 -28.29 -16.40
C PRO A 399 11.44 -27.93 -14.94
N THR A 400 12.06 -26.77 -14.74
CA THR A 400 12.41 -26.26 -13.42
C THR A 400 11.12 -26.07 -12.65
N LYS A 401 10.90 -26.89 -11.62
CA LYS A 401 9.75 -26.77 -10.72
C LYS A 401 9.87 -25.41 -10.02
N ALA A 402 8.85 -24.55 -10.18
CA ALA A 402 8.78 -23.27 -9.49
C ALA A 402 8.44 -23.50 -8.01
N ASP A 403 9.11 -22.77 -7.14
CA ASP A 403 8.88 -22.85 -5.68
C ASP A 403 7.94 -21.70 -5.25
N GLU A 404 6.95 -21.98 -4.40
CA GLU A 404 6.08 -20.95 -3.82
C GLU A 404 6.83 -20.18 -2.72
N LEU A 405 6.83 -18.85 -2.80
CA LEU A 405 7.50 -17.95 -1.86
C LEU A 405 6.50 -17.24 -0.97
N ASP A 406 6.95 -16.79 0.21
CA ASP A 406 6.20 -15.86 1.04
C ASP A 406 6.59 -14.42 0.70
N LEU A 407 5.71 -13.71 -0.02
CA LEU A 407 5.95 -12.32 -0.43
C LEU A 407 5.89 -11.33 0.73
N GLU A 408 5.15 -11.64 1.81
CA GLU A 408 5.00 -10.74 2.96
C GLU A 408 6.29 -10.67 3.78
N VAL A 409 7.00 -11.80 3.90
CA VAL A 409 8.30 -11.87 4.58
C VAL A 409 9.41 -11.18 3.78
N LEU A 410 9.32 -11.21 2.45
CA LEU A 410 10.29 -10.58 1.55
C LEU A 410 10.08 -9.07 1.39
N ALA A 411 8.87 -8.57 1.66
CA ALA A 411 8.54 -7.15 1.57
C ALA A 411 9.14 -6.35 2.75
N PHE A 412 9.57 -5.12 2.48
CA PHE A 412 10.04 -4.22 3.55
C PHE A 412 8.86 -3.68 4.36
N LYS A 413 8.81 -4.02 5.66
CA LYS A 413 7.72 -3.60 6.56
C LYS A 413 7.65 -2.08 6.79
N ASP A 414 8.80 -1.41 6.75
CA ASP A 414 8.93 0.02 7.06
C ASP A 414 8.77 0.91 5.81
N GLY A 415 8.58 0.33 4.62
CA GLY A 415 8.33 1.07 3.37
C GLY A 415 9.40 2.14 3.12
N ALA A 416 8.96 3.39 2.98
CA ALA A 416 9.81 4.57 2.73
C ALA A 416 10.84 4.87 3.85
N HIS A 417 10.66 4.32 5.05
CA HIS A 417 11.55 4.52 6.20
C HIS A 417 12.63 3.44 6.31
N THR A 418 12.68 2.50 5.37
CA THR A 418 13.62 1.37 5.40
C THR A 418 15.07 1.86 5.30
N MET A 419 15.84 1.76 6.39
CA MET A 419 17.28 2.01 6.37
C MET A 419 18.07 0.76 5.98
N SER A 420 18.59 0.73 4.76
CA SER A 420 19.54 -0.32 4.35
C SER A 420 20.97 -0.06 4.80
N ASN A 421 21.31 1.17 5.21
CA ASN A 421 22.65 1.54 5.69
C ASN A 421 22.78 1.38 7.22
N LYS A 422 23.80 0.63 7.67
CA LYS A 422 24.05 0.40 9.12
C LYS A 422 24.81 1.53 9.80
N THR A 423 25.57 2.33 9.04
CA THR A 423 26.44 3.39 9.56
C THR A 423 26.21 4.69 8.79
N CYS A 424 26.28 5.82 9.49
CA CYS A 424 26.20 7.15 8.90
C CYS A 424 27.53 7.90 9.11
N SER A 425 28.17 8.30 8.02
CA SER A 425 29.37 9.13 8.03
C SER A 425 28.98 10.61 7.93
N LEU A 426 29.54 11.47 8.79
CA LEU A 426 29.22 12.90 8.79
C LEU A 426 30.34 13.71 8.11
N PRO A 427 30.01 14.85 7.47
CA PRO A 427 31.01 15.76 6.90
C PRO A 427 32.01 16.29 7.92
N ASP A 428 33.20 16.66 7.45
CA ASP A 428 34.25 17.26 8.29
C ASP A 428 33.74 18.52 9.02
N LYS A 429 34.16 18.69 10.28
CA LYS A 429 33.72 19.76 11.21
C LYS A 429 32.28 19.63 11.73
N SER A 430 31.57 18.54 11.43
CA SER A 430 30.35 18.22 12.15
C SER A 430 30.65 17.96 13.63
N TRP A 431 29.80 18.45 14.52
CA TRP A 431 29.96 18.26 15.96
C TRP A 431 28.64 17.86 16.61
N ARG A 432 28.74 17.23 17.79
CA ARG A 432 27.60 16.80 18.60
C ARG A 432 27.70 17.39 19.99
N ALA A 433 26.60 17.86 20.56
CA ALA A 433 26.53 18.26 21.96
C ALA A 433 25.29 17.69 22.63
N MET A 434 25.48 17.19 23.85
CA MET A 434 24.39 16.79 24.74
C MET A 434 23.91 17.99 25.54
N LYS A 435 22.62 18.29 25.47
CA LYS A 435 21.94 19.28 26.30
C LYS A 435 20.93 18.59 27.22
N LYS A 436 20.29 19.37 28.11
CA LYS A 436 19.30 18.82 29.05
C LYS A 436 18.05 18.38 28.27
N GLY A 437 17.88 17.06 28.14
CA GLY A 437 16.71 16.44 27.51
C GLY A 437 16.80 16.24 26.00
N TYR A 438 17.90 16.62 25.34
CA TYR A 438 18.09 16.42 23.90
C TYR A 438 19.57 16.44 23.46
N GLU A 439 19.87 15.77 22.35
CA GLU A 439 21.15 15.84 21.64
C GLU A 439 21.03 16.77 20.43
N GLU A 440 22.02 17.65 20.23
CA GLU A 440 22.15 18.46 19.03
C GLU A 440 23.32 17.98 18.18
N VAL A 441 23.08 17.74 16.89
CA VAL A 441 24.10 17.45 15.89
C VAL A 441 24.11 18.58 14.87
N HIS A 442 25.26 19.21 14.68
CA HIS A 442 25.42 20.28 13.70
C HIS A 442 26.28 19.80 12.53
N VAL A 443 25.75 19.98 11.32
CA VAL A 443 26.45 19.70 10.07
C VAL A 443 26.62 21.03 9.32
N PRO A 444 27.87 21.48 9.08
CA PRO A 444 28.14 22.78 8.49
C PRO A 444 27.72 22.84 7.02
N ALA A 445 27.47 24.06 6.53
CA ALA A 445 27.18 24.28 5.13
C ALA A 445 28.36 23.89 4.22
N VAL A 446 28.09 23.07 3.21
CA VAL A 446 29.08 22.70 2.19
C VAL A 446 29.27 23.90 1.25
N ARG A 447 30.47 24.49 1.25
CA ARG A 447 30.79 25.62 0.36
C ARG A 447 30.69 25.19 -1.10
N SER A 448 30.04 26.00 -1.93
CA SER A 448 30.01 25.77 -3.37
C SER A 448 31.40 26.03 -3.96
N ILE A 449 32.04 24.98 -4.46
CA ILE A 449 33.27 25.12 -5.24
C ILE A 449 32.83 25.37 -6.67
N ILE A 450 33.13 26.57 -7.19
CA ILE A 450 32.91 26.94 -8.59
C ILE A 450 34.23 26.64 -9.35
N PRO A 451 34.28 25.64 -10.23
CA PRO A 451 35.41 25.37 -11.10
C PRO A 451 35.68 26.58 -11.99
N ALA A 452 36.94 26.96 -12.13
CA ALA A 452 37.34 28.15 -12.89
C ALA A 452 36.97 28.09 -14.39
N ASP A 453 36.72 26.89 -14.93
CA ASP A 453 36.46 26.66 -16.35
C ASP A 453 34.96 26.67 -16.74
N GLU A 454 34.05 26.87 -15.79
CA GLU A 454 32.61 26.70 -16.03
C GLU A 454 31.92 28.00 -16.45
N LYS A 455 31.60 28.15 -17.74
CA LYS A 455 30.89 29.32 -18.30
C LYS A 455 29.37 29.11 -18.28
N LEU A 456 28.65 30.12 -17.80
CA LEU A 456 27.18 30.15 -17.89
C LEU A 456 26.74 30.47 -19.32
N ILE A 457 25.74 29.73 -19.80
CA ILE A 457 25.18 29.92 -21.15
C ILE A 457 24.21 31.10 -21.12
N GLU A 458 24.47 32.10 -21.96
CA GLU A 458 23.55 33.22 -22.16
C GLU A 458 22.38 32.80 -23.04
N ILE A 459 21.17 33.28 -22.74
CA ILE A 459 19.97 32.88 -23.49
C ILE A 459 20.07 33.29 -24.96
N ASN A 460 20.74 34.41 -25.26
CA ASN A 460 21.00 34.86 -26.63
C ASN A 460 21.80 33.85 -27.47
N SER A 461 22.56 32.95 -26.82
CA SER A 461 23.32 31.90 -27.52
C SER A 461 22.48 30.67 -27.88
N LEU A 462 21.29 30.53 -27.30
CA LEU A 462 20.33 29.49 -27.66
C LEU A 462 19.70 29.80 -29.03
N PRO A 463 19.07 28.81 -29.71
CA PRO A 463 18.36 29.06 -30.96
C PRO A 463 17.30 30.15 -30.79
N SER A 464 17.24 31.12 -31.70
CA SER A 464 16.40 32.32 -31.61
C SER A 464 14.91 32.03 -31.35
N TRP A 465 14.40 30.94 -31.90
CA TRP A 465 13.02 30.51 -31.70
C TRP A 465 12.69 30.14 -30.25
N THR A 466 13.69 29.78 -29.44
CA THR A 466 13.52 29.41 -28.03
C THR A 466 13.49 30.63 -27.10
N HIS A 467 14.05 31.79 -27.50
CA HIS A 467 14.23 32.96 -26.63
C HIS A 467 12.91 33.44 -26.00
N ARG A 468 11.82 33.33 -26.78
CA ARG A 468 10.45 33.70 -26.36
C ARG A 468 9.98 32.95 -25.11
N SER A 469 10.50 31.75 -24.86
CA SER A 469 10.12 30.96 -23.68
C SER A 469 10.83 31.46 -22.41
N PHE A 470 12.03 32.05 -22.51
CA PHE A 470 12.88 32.45 -21.38
C PHE A 470 12.69 33.90 -20.90
N LYS A 471 11.49 34.46 -21.00
CA LYS A 471 11.23 35.84 -20.54
C LYS A 471 11.63 36.04 -19.07
N GLY A 472 12.42 37.08 -18.81
CA GLY A 472 12.90 37.43 -17.48
C GLY A 472 14.15 36.66 -17.02
N MET A 473 14.78 35.87 -17.90
CA MET A 473 16.08 35.26 -17.65
C MET A 473 17.10 35.78 -18.65
N ASP A 474 18.32 36.08 -18.18
CA ASP A 474 19.45 36.49 -19.03
C ASP A 474 20.40 35.32 -19.31
N LYS A 475 20.60 34.45 -18.31
CA LYS A 475 21.55 33.33 -18.34
C LYS A 475 20.94 32.10 -17.68
N LEU A 476 21.34 30.92 -18.17
CA LEU A 476 21.06 29.65 -17.50
C LEU A 476 21.91 29.51 -16.24
N ASN A 477 21.41 28.82 -15.23
CA ASN A 477 22.20 28.52 -14.04
C ASN A 477 23.31 27.49 -14.34
N ARG A 478 24.15 27.19 -13.36
CA ARG A 478 25.31 26.29 -13.51
C ARG A 478 24.93 24.89 -14.01
N ILE A 479 23.95 24.25 -13.36
CA ILE A 479 23.46 22.92 -13.75
C ILE A 479 22.82 22.96 -15.14
N GLN A 480 21.93 23.92 -15.37
CA GLN A 480 21.24 24.10 -16.65
C GLN A 480 22.22 24.34 -17.80
N SER A 481 23.30 25.09 -17.57
CA SER A 481 24.34 25.35 -18.57
C SER A 481 25.07 24.06 -18.95
N LYS A 482 25.49 23.25 -17.96
CA LYS A 482 26.06 21.91 -18.21
C LYS A 482 25.10 20.97 -18.92
N MET A 483 23.81 21.05 -18.59
CA MET A 483 22.78 20.17 -19.15
C MET A 483 22.30 20.60 -20.52
N CYS A 484 22.57 21.83 -20.95
CA CYS A 484 21.95 22.43 -22.13
C CYS A 484 22.19 21.61 -23.40
N ASP A 485 23.42 21.11 -23.60
CA ASP A 485 23.75 20.35 -24.81
C ASP A 485 22.97 19.03 -24.88
N VAL A 486 22.91 18.27 -23.77
CA VAL A 486 22.19 16.99 -23.74
C VAL A 486 20.68 17.19 -23.71
N ALA A 487 20.19 18.17 -22.93
CA ALA A 487 18.76 18.41 -22.78
C ALA A 487 18.14 18.95 -24.07
N LEU A 488 18.77 19.94 -24.71
CA LEU A 488 18.19 20.65 -25.87
C LEU A 488 18.61 20.06 -27.23
N LYS A 489 19.83 19.52 -27.37
CA LYS A 489 20.38 19.09 -28.68
C LYS A 489 20.37 17.58 -28.89
N SER A 490 20.19 16.78 -27.84
CA SER A 490 20.18 15.31 -27.90
C SER A 490 18.80 14.75 -27.56
N SER A 491 18.49 13.57 -28.11
CA SER A 491 17.28 12.79 -27.80
C SER A 491 17.56 11.63 -26.82
N GLU A 492 18.77 11.55 -26.27
CA GLU A 492 19.16 10.53 -25.29
C GLU A 492 18.31 10.63 -24.00
N ASN A 493 18.07 9.48 -23.37
CA ASN A 493 17.47 9.41 -22.04
C ASN A 493 18.37 10.11 -21.02
N LEU A 494 17.76 10.79 -20.04
CA LEU A 494 18.46 11.64 -19.09
C LEU A 494 18.09 11.26 -17.66
N LEU A 495 19.08 11.13 -16.78
CA LEU A 495 18.88 11.13 -15.34
C LEU A 495 19.68 12.28 -14.72
N LEU A 496 18.97 13.24 -14.13
CA LEU A 496 19.54 14.36 -13.41
C LEU A 496 19.33 14.17 -11.90
N CYS A 497 20.40 13.89 -11.18
CA CYS A 497 20.44 13.91 -9.72
C CYS A 497 21.04 15.23 -9.25
N ALA A 498 20.22 16.12 -8.69
CA ALA A 498 20.65 17.42 -8.22
C ALA A 498 19.91 17.84 -6.94
N PRO A 499 20.51 18.69 -6.07
CA PRO A 499 19.85 19.13 -4.84
C PRO A 499 18.55 19.87 -5.12
N THR A 500 17.61 19.82 -4.17
CA THR A 500 16.36 20.57 -4.25
C THR A 500 16.63 22.07 -4.42
N GLY A 501 15.88 22.72 -5.30
CA GLY A 501 16.07 24.14 -5.64
C GLY A 501 17.16 24.42 -6.68
N ALA A 502 17.92 23.42 -7.14
CA ALA A 502 18.99 23.63 -8.14
C ALA A 502 18.50 23.87 -9.58
N GLY A 503 17.18 23.96 -9.79
CA GLY A 503 16.57 24.32 -11.07
C GLY A 503 16.29 23.14 -12.02
N LYS A 504 15.99 21.95 -11.48
CA LYS A 504 15.63 20.73 -12.24
C LYS A 504 14.50 20.97 -13.26
N THR A 505 13.49 21.75 -12.88
CA THR A 505 12.34 22.10 -13.74
C THR A 505 12.75 22.80 -15.04
N ASN A 506 13.79 23.65 -15.02
CA ASN A 506 14.26 24.30 -16.25
C ASN A 506 15.03 23.32 -17.16
N VAL A 507 15.66 22.28 -16.61
CA VAL A 507 16.26 21.21 -17.42
C VAL A 507 15.16 20.39 -18.08
N ALA A 508 14.11 20.05 -17.34
CA ALA A 508 12.90 19.42 -17.89
C ALA A 508 12.35 20.23 -19.08
N TRP A 509 12.26 21.54 -18.91
CA TRP A 509 11.80 22.45 -19.94
C TRP A 509 12.70 22.46 -21.19
N LEU A 510 14.03 22.41 -21.05
CA LEU A 510 14.95 22.28 -22.18
C LEU A 510 14.68 20.98 -22.98
N THR A 511 14.35 19.88 -22.31
CA THR A 511 13.97 18.63 -22.99
C THR A 511 12.63 18.73 -23.70
N MET A 512 11.66 19.48 -23.16
CA MET A 512 10.39 19.75 -23.84
C MET A 512 10.60 20.59 -25.11
N LEU A 513 11.49 21.59 -25.05
CA LEU A 513 11.86 22.39 -26.21
C LEU A 513 12.56 21.54 -27.27
N ASN A 514 13.39 20.57 -26.89
CA ASN A 514 13.99 19.65 -27.85
C ASN A 514 12.92 18.92 -28.70
N ILE A 515 11.87 18.38 -28.06
CA ILE A 515 10.75 17.73 -28.77
C ILE A 515 10.00 18.73 -29.66
N LEU A 516 9.63 19.91 -29.12
CA LEU A 516 8.93 20.93 -29.90
C LEU A 516 9.74 21.37 -31.14
N GLY A 517 11.07 21.43 -31.02
CA GLY A 517 11.99 21.74 -32.11
C GLY A 517 12.02 20.68 -33.22
N GLN A 518 11.79 19.41 -32.90
CA GLN A 518 11.74 18.31 -33.88
C GLN A 518 10.49 18.36 -34.76
N PHE A 519 9.35 18.85 -34.22
CA PHE A 519 8.07 18.96 -34.91
C PHE A 519 7.80 20.37 -35.49
N ARG A 520 8.86 21.13 -35.75
CA ARG A 520 8.77 22.43 -36.42
C ARG A 520 8.56 22.25 -37.91
N LYS A 521 7.55 22.91 -38.50
CA LYS A 521 7.33 22.86 -39.96
C LYS A 521 8.47 23.57 -40.70
N GLN A 522 9.11 22.88 -41.65
CA GLN A 522 10.20 23.42 -42.45
C GLN A 522 9.67 24.45 -43.46
N GLY A 523 10.36 25.58 -43.64
CA GLY A 523 10.05 26.57 -44.69
C GLY A 523 9.34 27.85 -44.24
N THR A 524 9.10 28.05 -42.94
CA THR A 524 8.56 29.33 -42.42
C THR A 524 9.67 30.37 -42.20
N PRO A 525 9.49 31.65 -42.61
CA PRO A 525 10.44 32.72 -42.35
C PRO A 525 10.78 32.88 -40.86
N GLU A 526 11.98 33.39 -40.57
CA GLU A 526 12.42 33.73 -39.21
C GLU A 526 11.48 34.77 -38.56
N GLY A 527 10.37 34.30 -37.96
CA GLY A 527 9.37 35.16 -37.35
C GLY A 527 8.05 34.44 -37.02
N GLU A 528 7.56 33.62 -37.95
CA GLU A 528 6.33 32.81 -37.82
C GLU A 528 6.66 31.33 -37.68
N THR A 529 7.06 30.91 -36.49
CA THR A 529 7.22 29.48 -36.18
C THR A 529 5.87 28.79 -36.08
N SER A 530 5.49 28.03 -37.11
CA SER A 530 4.37 27.09 -37.05
C SER A 530 4.84 25.70 -36.62
N PHE A 531 4.20 25.11 -35.62
CA PHE A 531 4.50 23.78 -35.10
C PHE A 531 3.42 22.78 -35.53
N ASP A 532 3.79 21.51 -35.68
CA ASP A 532 2.82 20.43 -35.82
C ASP A 532 2.41 19.91 -34.44
N LEU A 533 1.33 20.46 -33.90
CA LEU A 533 0.88 20.22 -32.52
C LEU A 533 0.11 18.92 -32.35
N ASP A 534 -0.31 18.27 -33.43
CA ASP A 534 -1.09 17.02 -33.37
C ASP A 534 -0.20 15.77 -33.44
N ALA A 535 1.07 15.92 -33.85
CA ALA A 535 2.01 14.82 -34.08
C ALA A 535 2.70 14.28 -32.81
N PHE A 536 2.61 14.99 -31.67
CA PHE A 536 3.33 14.61 -30.46
C PHE A 536 2.56 14.93 -29.18
N LYS A 537 2.89 14.17 -28.12
CA LYS A 537 2.50 14.44 -26.75
C LYS A 537 3.70 14.32 -25.80
N ILE A 538 3.66 15.13 -24.76
CA ILE A 538 4.64 15.14 -23.67
C ILE A 538 3.88 14.87 -22.37
N VAL A 539 4.42 13.97 -21.54
CA VAL A 539 3.87 13.66 -20.22
C VAL A 539 4.87 14.12 -19.16
N PHE A 540 4.40 14.94 -18.22
CA PHE A 540 5.14 15.31 -17.02
C PHE A 540 4.47 14.68 -15.80
N VAL A 541 5.16 13.71 -15.20
CA VAL A 541 4.70 12.99 -14.01
C VAL A 541 5.31 13.67 -12.78
N ALA A 542 4.48 14.18 -11.89
CA ALA A 542 4.89 14.81 -10.64
C ALA A 542 4.30 14.06 -9.43
N PRO A 543 5.03 13.92 -8.31
CA PRO A 543 4.61 13.10 -7.16
C PRO A 543 3.32 13.58 -6.48
N MET A 544 2.99 14.87 -6.54
CA MET A 544 1.88 15.45 -5.79
C MET A 544 1.01 16.36 -6.63
N LYS A 545 -0.29 16.39 -6.31
CA LYS A 545 -1.28 17.23 -7.00
C LYS A 545 -0.97 18.72 -6.90
N ALA A 546 -0.51 19.20 -5.74
CA ALA A 546 -0.14 20.61 -5.57
C ALA A 546 0.98 21.03 -6.55
N LEU A 547 1.99 20.16 -6.70
CA LEU A 547 3.08 20.37 -7.66
C LEU A 547 2.59 20.29 -9.11
N VAL A 548 1.67 19.36 -9.43
CA VAL A 548 1.03 19.30 -10.76
C VAL A 548 0.40 20.65 -11.11
N GLN A 549 -0.40 21.23 -10.21
CA GLN A 549 -1.08 22.51 -10.43
C GLN A 549 -0.09 23.68 -10.63
N GLU A 550 0.98 23.72 -9.81
CA GLU A 550 2.06 24.69 -9.96
C GLU A 550 2.73 24.57 -11.34
N GLN A 551 3.09 23.35 -11.75
CA GLN A 551 3.74 23.11 -13.02
C GLN A 551 2.83 23.41 -14.22
N VAL A 552 1.54 23.13 -14.13
CA VAL A 552 0.57 23.51 -15.18
C VAL A 552 0.55 25.03 -15.33
N LYS A 553 0.47 25.80 -14.23
CA LYS A 553 0.51 27.27 -14.28
C LYS A 553 1.81 27.78 -14.91
N ASN A 554 2.95 27.24 -14.47
CA ASN A 554 4.28 27.63 -14.95
C ASN A 554 4.47 27.31 -16.44
N PHE A 555 4.21 26.07 -16.85
CA PHE A 555 4.36 25.66 -18.25
C PHE A 555 3.34 26.33 -19.17
N SER A 556 2.09 26.54 -18.73
CA SER A 556 1.09 27.28 -19.51
C SER A 556 1.56 28.69 -19.85
N GLN A 557 2.19 29.39 -18.89
CA GLN A 557 2.73 30.74 -19.13
C GLN A 557 3.90 30.73 -20.10
N ARG A 558 4.84 29.77 -19.96
CA ARG A 558 6.04 29.67 -20.80
C ARG A 558 5.74 29.21 -22.23
N PHE A 559 4.74 28.35 -22.41
CA PHE A 559 4.38 27.77 -23.69
C PHE A 559 3.28 28.50 -24.44
N LYS A 560 2.67 29.52 -23.82
CA LYS A 560 1.58 30.34 -24.40
C LYS A 560 1.89 30.86 -25.80
N GLU A 561 3.13 31.30 -26.05
CA GLU A 561 3.54 31.87 -27.33
C GLU A 561 3.79 30.84 -28.43
N TYR A 562 3.85 29.56 -28.08
CA TYR A 562 4.06 28.44 -29.02
C TYR A 562 2.74 27.78 -29.45
N GLY A 563 1.60 28.22 -28.89
CA GLY A 563 0.29 27.59 -29.14
C GLY A 563 0.12 26.21 -28.48
N VAL A 564 1.06 25.79 -27.65
CA VAL A 564 1.03 24.51 -26.94
C VAL A 564 0.02 24.57 -25.79
N THR A 565 -0.93 23.64 -25.79
CA THR A 565 -1.92 23.51 -24.74
C THR A 565 -1.39 22.61 -23.63
N VAL A 566 -1.43 23.11 -22.40
CA VAL A 566 -1.03 22.39 -21.18
C VAL A 566 -2.27 22.12 -20.33
N ARG A 567 -2.48 20.86 -19.90
CA ARG A 567 -3.60 20.51 -19.02
C ARG A 567 -3.16 19.61 -17.88
N GLU A 568 -3.88 19.75 -16.77
CA GLU A 568 -3.83 18.83 -15.62
C GLU A 568 -4.63 17.57 -15.94
N LEU A 569 -4.06 16.40 -15.63
CA LEU A 569 -4.74 15.12 -15.59
C LEU A 569 -4.51 14.51 -14.21
N SER A 570 -5.34 14.85 -13.23
CA SER A 570 -5.24 14.39 -11.84
C SER A 570 -6.59 13.85 -11.34
N GLY A 571 -6.64 13.34 -10.10
CA GLY A 571 -7.79 12.60 -9.53
C GLY A 571 -9.18 13.24 -9.77
N ASP A 572 -9.30 14.56 -9.64
CA ASP A 572 -10.60 15.28 -9.75
C ASP A 572 -10.91 15.79 -11.17
N SER A 573 -9.93 15.74 -12.07
CA SER A 573 -10.06 16.24 -13.45
C SER A 573 -9.94 15.08 -14.44
N SER A 574 -11.09 14.55 -14.86
CA SER A 574 -11.16 13.69 -16.03
C SER A 574 -11.27 14.57 -17.26
N LEU A 575 -10.22 14.59 -18.09
CA LEU A 575 -10.29 15.22 -19.40
C LEU A 575 -11.13 14.36 -20.35
N SER A 576 -11.98 15.00 -21.16
CA SER A 576 -12.67 14.30 -22.23
C SER A 576 -11.67 13.85 -23.32
N ARG A 577 -12.03 12.85 -24.12
CA ARG A 577 -11.16 12.39 -25.23
C ARG A 577 -10.74 13.53 -26.17
N GLN A 578 -11.67 14.46 -26.43
CA GLN A 578 -11.39 15.64 -27.24
C GLN A 578 -10.36 16.56 -26.58
N GLN A 579 -10.50 16.82 -25.27
CA GLN A 579 -9.54 17.64 -24.53
C GLN A 579 -8.15 17.00 -24.47
N ILE A 580 -8.07 15.67 -24.35
CA ILE A 580 -6.80 14.94 -24.39
C ILE A 580 -6.16 15.05 -25.77
N ALA A 581 -6.95 14.93 -26.85
CA ALA A 581 -6.48 15.08 -28.21
C ALA A 581 -5.88 16.48 -28.46
N GLU A 582 -6.58 17.53 -28.05
CA GLU A 582 -6.16 18.94 -28.18
C GLU A 582 -4.95 19.33 -27.31
N THR A 583 -4.62 18.53 -26.29
CA THR A 583 -3.53 18.82 -25.34
C THR A 583 -2.21 18.19 -25.78
N GLN A 584 -1.14 18.99 -25.81
CA GLN A 584 0.22 18.51 -26.13
C GLN A 584 1.04 18.16 -24.88
N LEU A 585 0.90 18.94 -23.79
CA LEU A 585 1.60 18.68 -22.54
C LEU A 585 0.60 18.30 -21.44
N LEU A 586 0.67 17.03 -21.02
CA LEU A 586 -0.12 16.49 -19.92
C LEU A 586 0.71 16.49 -18.65
N VAL A 587 0.24 17.16 -17.61
CA VAL A 587 0.86 17.13 -16.27
C VAL A 587 -0.03 16.29 -15.36
N THR A 588 0.54 15.25 -14.76
CA THR A 588 -0.23 14.19 -14.08
C THR A 588 0.51 13.62 -12.87
N THR A 589 -0.19 12.86 -12.04
CA THR A 589 0.43 12.06 -10.96
C THR A 589 0.75 10.65 -11.47
N PRO A 590 1.69 9.91 -10.83
CA PRO A 590 2.00 8.54 -11.22
C PRO A 590 0.76 7.65 -11.30
N GLU A 591 -0.10 7.68 -10.27
CA GLU A 591 -1.28 6.83 -10.17
C GLU A 591 -2.26 7.11 -11.30
N LYS A 592 -2.49 8.39 -11.60
CA LYS A 592 -3.43 8.76 -12.65
C LYS A 592 -2.90 8.37 -14.03
N PHE A 593 -1.59 8.53 -14.26
CA PHE A 593 -0.97 8.08 -15.51
C PHE A 593 -1.03 6.55 -15.66
N ASP A 594 -0.77 5.80 -14.59
CA ASP A 594 -0.87 4.35 -14.59
C ASP A 594 -2.32 3.89 -14.88
N VAL A 595 -3.32 4.44 -14.20
CA VAL A 595 -4.75 4.13 -14.46
C VAL A 595 -5.13 4.40 -15.92
N VAL A 596 -4.74 5.55 -16.47
CA VAL A 596 -5.10 5.91 -17.85
C VAL A 596 -4.41 5.01 -18.88
N THR A 597 -3.18 4.59 -18.61
CA THR A 597 -2.44 3.66 -19.48
C THR A 597 -2.88 2.19 -19.32
N ARG A 598 -3.58 1.83 -18.23
CA ARG A 598 -4.26 0.53 -18.04
C ARG A 598 -5.57 0.39 -18.83
N GLN A 599 -6.17 1.49 -19.28
CA GLN A 599 -7.42 1.46 -20.04
C GLN A 599 -7.12 1.35 -21.54
N GLY A 600 -7.87 0.49 -22.25
CA GLY A 600 -7.70 0.28 -23.70
C GLY A 600 -7.86 1.56 -24.54
N GLU A 601 -8.63 2.53 -24.04
CA GLU A 601 -8.81 3.85 -24.65
C GLU A 601 -7.52 4.68 -24.67
N GLY A 602 -6.54 4.37 -23.82
CA GLY A 602 -5.28 5.09 -23.75
C GLY A 602 -4.28 4.77 -24.85
N ARG A 603 -4.51 3.71 -25.64
CA ARG A 603 -3.57 3.28 -26.70
C ARG A 603 -3.38 4.34 -27.79
N ALA A 604 -4.45 5.05 -28.16
CA ALA A 604 -4.38 6.05 -29.23
C ALA A 604 -3.48 7.26 -28.87
N PHE A 605 -3.52 7.71 -27.62
CA PHE A 605 -2.67 8.84 -27.20
C PHE A 605 -1.26 8.39 -26.79
N THR A 606 -1.10 7.16 -26.27
CA THR A 606 0.21 6.65 -25.82
C THR A 606 1.20 6.45 -26.98
N GLN A 607 0.70 6.16 -28.19
CA GLN A 607 1.54 6.12 -29.41
C GLN A 607 2.10 7.50 -29.80
N LEU A 608 1.40 8.58 -29.46
CA LEU A 608 1.85 9.95 -29.73
C LEU A 608 2.85 10.48 -28.70
N ILE A 609 3.05 9.78 -27.58
CA ILE A 609 3.98 10.21 -26.55
C ILE A 609 5.41 10.09 -27.10
N LYS A 610 6.15 11.21 -27.09
CA LYS A 610 7.57 11.23 -27.48
C LYS A 610 8.51 11.54 -26.33
N LEU A 611 7.98 12.03 -25.20
CA LEU A 611 8.74 12.37 -24.00
C LEU A 611 7.92 12.11 -22.74
N VAL A 612 8.51 11.37 -21.80
CA VAL A 612 8.01 11.20 -20.44
C VAL A 612 9.05 11.74 -19.46
N ILE A 613 8.66 12.76 -18.72
CA ILE A 613 9.47 13.34 -17.63
C ILE A 613 8.91 12.84 -16.32
N ILE A 614 9.75 12.25 -15.48
CA ILE A 614 9.42 11.79 -14.15
C ILE A 614 10.15 12.69 -13.15
N ASP A 615 9.40 13.61 -12.56
CA ASP A 615 9.92 14.48 -11.50
C ASP A 615 9.93 13.76 -10.15
N GLU A 616 10.95 14.05 -9.36
CA GLU A 616 11.25 13.37 -8.10
C GLU A 616 11.20 11.83 -8.19
N ILE A 617 11.90 11.25 -9.17
CA ILE A 617 11.94 9.79 -9.43
C ILE A 617 12.36 8.95 -8.23
N HIS A 618 12.98 9.55 -7.22
CA HIS A 618 13.31 8.89 -5.96
C HIS A 618 12.12 8.52 -5.09
N LEU A 619 10.91 8.92 -5.50
CA LEU A 619 9.66 8.30 -5.06
C LEU A 619 9.68 6.77 -5.26
N LEU A 620 10.57 6.21 -6.08
CA LEU A 620 10.86 4.76 -6.15
C LEU A 620 11.07 4.10 -4.77
N HIS A 621 11.63 4.82 -3.79
CA HIS A 621 11.83 4.28 -2.43
C HIS A 621 10.56 4.24 -1.57
N ASP A 622 9.54 4.98 -1.98
CA ASP A 622 8.26 5.12 -1.30
C ASP A 622 7.32 3.94 -1.62
N GLU A 623 6.23 3.80 -0.86
CA GLU A 623 5.18 2.79 -1.13
C GLU A 623 4.48 3.02 -2.47
N ARG A 624 4.57 4.25 -3.00
CA ARG A 624 4.10 4.63 -4.34
C ARG A 624 5.12 4.33 -5.45
N GLY A 625 6.35 3.97 -5.09
CA GLY A 625 7.42 3.60 -6.02
C GLY A 625 7.05 2.51 -7.05
N PRO A 626 6.31 1.45 -6.69
CA PRO A 626 5.87 0.40 -7.62
C PRO A 626 5.07 0.94 -8.81
N VAL A 627 4.33 2.04 -8.63
CA VAL A 627 3.59 2.71 -9.70
C VAL A 627 4.54 3.28 -10.75
N LEU A 628 5.61 3.96 -10.31
CA LEU A 628 6.64 4.48 -11.21
C LEU A 628 7.39 3.35 -11.92
N GLU A 629 7.73 2.28 -11.21
CA GLU A 629 8.36 1.10 -11.81
C GLU A 629 7.48 0.50 -12.91
N SER A 630 6.18 0.36 -12.66
CA SER A 630 5.22 -0.16 -13.62
C SER A 630 5.10 0.73 -14.86
N ILE A 631 5.04 2.06 -14.68
CA ILE A 631 5.02 3.02 -15.79
C ILE A 631 6.28 2.92 -16.64
N ILE A 632 7.47 2.90 -16.01
CA ILE A 632 8.75 2.85 -16.72
C ILE A 632 8.89 1.51 -17.47
N ALA A 633 8.61 0.39 -16.79
CA ALA A 633 8.68 -0.94 -17.39
C ALA A 633 7.73 -1.06 -18.60
N ARG A 634 6.49 -0.57 -18.47
CA ARG A 634 5.50 -0.55 -19.55
C ARG A 634 5.97 0.30 -20.73
N THR A 635 6.52 1.48 -20.46
CA THR A 635 7.00 2.40 -21.50
C THR A 635 8.18 1.80 -22.27
N ILE A 636 9.16 1.21 -21.58
CA ILE A 636 10.33 0.59 -22.23
C ILE A 636 9.89 -0.61 -23.08
N ARG A 637 9.03 -1.47 -22.54
CA ARG A 637 8.51 -2.61 -23.27
C ARG A 637 7.70 -2.18 -24.50
N GLN A 638 6.93 -1.09 -24.40
CA GLN A 638 6.22 -0.51 -25.53
C GLN A 638 7.19 -0.02 -26.61
N VAL A 639 8.28 0.68 -26.24
CA VAL A 639 9.31 1.14 -27.17
C VAL A 639 9.93 -0.03 -27.93
N GLU A 640 10.20 -1.14 -27.25
CA GLU A 640 10.75 -2.34 -27.88
C GLU A 640 9.73 -3.04 -28.80
N ALA A 641 8.45 -3.03 -28.44
CA ALA A 641 7.39 -3.65 -29.24
C ALA A 641 7.00 -2.82 -30.48
N THR A 642 7.00 -1.48 -30.39
CA THR A 642 6.60 -0.60 -31.51
C THR A 642 7.78 -0.08 -32.32
N ALA A 643 9.01 -0.23 -31.82
CA ALA A 643 10.22 0.37 -32.36
C ALA A 643 10.17 1.91 -32.48
N GLU A 644 9.24 2.56 -31.78
CA GLU A 644 9.16 4.02 -31.71
C GLU A 644 9.86 4.52 -30.45
N PRO A 645 10.93 5.36 -30.57
CA PRO A 645 11.66 5.82 -29.41
C PRO A 645 10.85 6.83 -28.59
N ILE A 646 10.75 6.57 -27.29
CA ILE A 646 10.22 7.52 -26.29
C ILE A 646 11.39 7.97 -25.42
N ARG A 647 11.60 9.29 -25.34
CA ARG A 647 12.64 9.85 -24.47
C ARG A 647 12.18 9.80 -23.01
N LEU A 648 12.98 9.19 -22.14
CA LEU A 648 12.76 9.15 -20.70
C LEU A 648 13.68 10.14 -19.98
N VAL A 649 13.11 10.99 -19.13
CA VAL A 649 13.85 11.97 -18.34
C VAL A 649 13.49 11.81 -16.87
N GLY A 650 14.43 11.31 -16.06
CA GLY A 650 14.31 11.27 -14.61
C GLY A 650 14.94 12.50 -13.98
N LEU A 651 14.17 13.19 -13.12
CA LEU A 651 14.69 14.25 -12.26
C LEU A 651 14.64 13.73 -10.83
N SER A 652 15.76 13.88 -10.11
CA SER A 652 15.86 13.36 -8.76
C SER A 652 16.57 14.33 -7.83
N ALA A 653 16.24 14.26 -6.54
CA ALA A 653 17.16 14.65 -5.51
C ALA A 653 18.47 13.84 -5.62
N THR A 654 19.52 14.35 -5.03
CA THR A 654 20.78 13.63 -4.86
C THR A 654 20.56 12.43 -3.96
N LEU A 655 20.80 11.21 -4.47
CA LEU A 655 20.62 9.96 -3.70
C LEU A 655 21.73 8.97 -4.03
N PRO A 656 21.99 7.98 -3.15
CA PRO A 656 22.78 6.81 -3.50
C PRO A 656 22.05 5.94 -4.51
N ASN A 657 22.78 5.05 -5.18
CA ASN A 657 22.28 4.14 -6.22
C ASN A 657 21.73 4.83 -7.48
N TYR A 658 22.10 6.09 -7.76
CA TYR A 658 21.69 6.78 -8.99
C TYR A 658 22.07 6.01 -10.27
N ALA A 659 23.15 5.22 -10.25
CA ALA A 659 23.54 4.37 -11.36
C ALA A 659 22.54 3.23 -11.64
N ASP A 660 21.88 2.70 -10.60
CA ASP A 660 20.86 1.67 -10.75
C ASP A 660 19.56 2.28 -11.30
N VAL A 661 19.20 3.49 -10.87
CA VAL A 661 18.09 4.26 -11.45
C VAL A 661 18.37 4.63 -12.91
N ALA A 662 19.63 4.93 -13.25
CA ALA A 662 20.04 5.16 -14.62
C ALA A 662 19.84 3.90 -15.49
N ALA A 663 20.20 2.73 -14.96
CA ALA A 663 19.99 1.46 -15.62
C ALA A 663 18.50 1.14 -15.84
N LEU A 664 17.64 1.49 -14.88
CA LEU A 664 16.18 1.38 -15.00
C LEU A 664 15.65 2.21 -16.17
N LEU A 665 16.07 3.47 -16.29
CA LEU A 665 15.65 4.38 -17.36
C LEU A 665 16.36 4.13 -18.70
N ARG A 666 17.21 3.11 -18.81
CA ARG A 666 18.07 2.85 -19.99
C ARG A 666 18.92 4.07 -20.37
N VAL A 667 19.38 4.83 -19.37
CA VAL A 667 20.23 6.00 -19.55
C VAL A 667 21.66 5.56 -19.85
N ASN A 668 22.27 6.15 -20.88
CA ASN A 668 23.69 5.95 -21.15
C ASN A 668 24.53 6.68 -20.07
N PRO A 669 25.35 5.97 -19.27
CA PRO A 669 26.13 6.58 -18.19
C PRO A 669 27.09 7.69 -18.64
N ASP A 670 27.61 7.63 -19.87
CA ASP A 670 28.62 8.57 -20.35
C ASP A 670 28.01 9.88 -20.89
N LYS A 671 26.74 9.84 -21.32
CA LYS A 671 26.08 10.95 -22.01
C LYS A 671 24.88 11.52 -21.28
N GLY A 672 24.10 10.67 -20.62
CA GLY A 672 22.78 10.99 -20.07
C GLY A 672 22.71 10.94 -18.55
N LEU A 673 23.76 10.48 -17.86
CA LEU A 673 23.77 10.41 -16.40
C LEU A 673 24.52 11.60 -15.80
N PHE A 674 23.83 12.40 -15.00
CA PHE A 674 24.42 13.56 -14.33
C PHE A 674 24.11 13.57 -12.84
N PHE A 675 25.18 13.60 -12.05
CA PHE A 675 25.12 13.66 -10.61
C PHE A 675 25.81 14.93 -10.12
N PHE A 676 25.07 15.76 -9.40
CA PHE A 676 25.55 17.00 -8.78
C PHE A 676 25.36 16.88 -7.28
N ASP A 677 26.43 16.89 -6.50
CA ASP A 677 26.33 16.81 -5.05
C ASP A 677 25.76 18.11 -4.41
N HIS A 678 25.68 18.13 -3.08
CA HIS A 678 25.21 19.30 -2.33
C HIS A 678 26.03 20.58 -2.56
N SER A 679 27.24 20.52 -3.11
CA SER A 679 28.04 21.71 -3.44
C SER A 679 27.44 22.55 -4.58
N TYR A 680 26.52 21.98 -5.35
CA TYR A 680 25.79 22.66 -6.42
C TYR A 680 24.48 23.29 -5.95
N ARG A 681 24.13 23.20 -4.66
CA ARG A 681 22.96 23.89 -4.11
C ARG A 681 23.18 25.41 -4.27
N PRO A 682 22.22 26.17 -4.84
CA PRO A 682 22.40 27.61 -5.08
C PRO A 682 22.72 28.41 -3.83
N VAL A 683 22.11 28.02 -2.71
CA VAL A 683 22.40 28.55 -1.38
C VAL A 683 22.86 27.36 -0.52
N PRO A 684 24.10 27.34 -0.02
CA PRO A 684 24.58 26.29 0.90
C PRO A 684 23.65 26.14 2.11
N LEU A 685 23.44 24.90 2.58
CA LEU A 685 22.55 24.60 3.70
C LEU A 685 23.35 24.13 4.91
N GLN A 686 23.27 24.87 6.01
CA GLN A 686 23.68 24.38 7.32
C GLN A 686 22.54 23.57 7.92
N MET A 687 22.85 22.42 8.52
CA MET A 687 21.85 21.54 9.12
C MET A 687 22.06 21.41 10.63
N GLN A 688 20.98 21.46 11.39
CA GLN A 688 20.94 21.13 12.81
C GLN A 688 19.91 20.02 13.04
N TYR A 689 20.29 18.98 13.76
CA TYR A 689 19.42 17.87 14.11
C TYR A 689 19.30 17.81 15.62
N ILE A 690 18.08 17.84 16.12
CA ILE A 690 17.77 17.90 17.55
C ILE A 690 16.99 16.63 17.90
N GLY A 691 17.69 15.67 18.50
CA GLY A 691 17.13 14.40 18.94
C GLY A 691 16.69 14.49 20.39
N VAL A 692 15.39 14.57 20.64
CA VAL A 692 14.85 14.65 22.00
C VAL A 692 14.97 13.29 22.69
N THR A 693 15.63 13.26 23.85
CA THR A 693 15.88 12.04 24.63
C THR A 693 14.80 11.78 25.68
N GLU A 694 13.90 12.75 25.90
CA GLU A 694 12.81 12.65 26.87
C GLU A 694 11.80 11.56 26.46
N LYS A 695 11.57 10.60 27.37
CA LYS A 695 10.71 9.44 27.12
C LYS A 695 9.23 9.79 27.27
N ASN A 696 8.89 10.59 28.29
CA ASN A 696 7.52 11.05 28.52
C ASN A 696 7.10 11.95 27.34
N ALA A 697 6.04 11.55 26.66
CA ALA A 697 5.56 12.14 25.42
C ALA A 697 5.03 13.56 25.62
N PHE A 698 4.42 13.83 26.77
CA PHE A 698 3.92 15.15 27.13
C PHE A 698 5.06 16.14 27.44
N ARG A 699 6.03 15.74 28.28
CA ARG A 699 7.23 16.57 28.55
C ARG A 699 8.06 16.79 27.28
N ARG A 700 8.18 15.77 26.43
CA ARG A 700 8.80 15.86 25.11
C ARG A 700 8.13 16.94 24.25
N PHE A 701 6.80 17.01 24.22
CA PHE A 701 6.07 18.02 23.45
C PHE A 701 6.32 19.44 23.97
N GLN A 702 6.34 19.65 25.30
CA GLN A 702 6.67 20.96 25.88
C GLN A 702 8.11 21.37 25.54
N LEU A 703 9.07 20.45 25.72
CA LEU A 703 10.48 20.68 25.40
C LEU A 703 10.68 21.01 23.92
N GLN A 704 9.93 20.36 23.00
CA GLN A 704 9.96 20.71 21.58
C GLN A 704 9.49 22.15 21.30
N ASN A 705 8.48 22.65 22.01
CA ASN A 705 8.05 24.04 21.88
C ASN A 705 9.12 25.02 22.38
N GLU A 706 9.78 24.70 23.50
CA GLU A 706 10.87 25.50 24.06
C GLU A 706 12.08 25.56 23.11
N ILE A 707 12.51 24.41 22.59
CA ILE A 707 13.61 24.33 21.62
C ILE A 707 13.24 25.10 20.34
N CYS A 708 12.01 24.93 19.84
CA CYS A 708 11.54 25.66 18.66
C CYS A 708 11.57 27.18 18.88
N TYR A 709 11.17 27.65 20.07
CA TYR A 709 11.27 29.06 20.46
C TYR A 709 12.71 29.57 20.47
N GLU A 710 13.63 28.84 21.12
CA GLU A 710 15.04 29.23 21.19
C GLU A 710 15.67 29.36 19.80
N LYS A 711 15.45 28.35 18.95
CA LYS A 711 15.97 28.37 17.57
C LYS A 711 15.34 29.45 16.71
N ALA A 712 14.03 29.70 16.86
CA ALA A 712 13.36 30.80 16.15
C ALA A 712 13.89 32.16 16.61
N LEU A 713 14.14 32.35 17.91
CA LEU A 713 14.68 33.58 18.47
C LEU A 713 16.11 33.85 17.97
N ASP A 714 16.96 32.83 17.91
CA ASP A 714 18.34 32.96 17.40
C ASP A 714 18.35 33.45 15.95
N GLN A 715 17.42 32.95 15.12
CA GLN A 715 17.26 33.42 13.74
C GLN A 715 16.71 34.84 13.66
N ARG A 716 15.71 35.19 14.48
CA ARG A 716 15.16 36.56 14.50
C ARG A 716 16.17 37.60 14.99
N ARG A 717 17.09 37.24 15.89
CA ARG A 717 18.20 38.12 16.30
C ARG A 717 19.11 38.51 15.12
N ASN A 718 19.19 37.66 14.10
CA ASN A 718 19.93 37.93 12.86
C ASN A 718 19.05 38.56 11.76
N ASP A 719 17.82 39.00 12.09
CA ASP A 719 16.80 39.50 11.16
C ASP A 719 16.40 38.52 10.04
N ASN A 720 16.54 37.21 10.30
CA ASN A 720 16.15 36.17 9.36
C ASN A 720 14.66 35.85 9.47
N GLN A 721 14.03 35.46 8.36
CA GLN A 721 12.67 34.90 8.35
C GLN A 721 12.75 33.38 8.57
N ILE A 722 11.81 32.87 9.35
CA ILE A 722 11.74 31.45 9.69
C ILE A 722 10.43 30.84 9.21
N LEU A 723 10.52 29.63 8.68
CA LEU A 723 9.37 28.83 8.31
C LEU A 723 9.35 27.55 9.16
N ILE A 724 8.28 27.34 9.92
CA ILE A 724 8.13 26.24 10.87
C ILE A 724 7.11 25.25 10.32
N PHE A 725 7.55 24.06 9.95
CA PHE A 725 6.69 22.97 9.52
C PHE A 725 6.18 22.16 10.71
N VAL A 726 4.86 21.96 10.74
CA VAL A 726 4.13 21.11 11.68
C VAL A 726 3.18 20.17 10.93
N HIS A 727 2.65 19.18 11.63
CA HIS A 727 1.99 18.03 10.99
C HIS A 727 0.47 18.05 11.03
N SER A 728 -0.13 19.07 11.66
CA SER A 728 -1.58 19.24 11.62
C SER A 728 -2.00 20.70 11.47
N ARG A 729 -3.19 20.90 10.88
CA ARG A 729 -3.82 22.22 10.70
C ARG A 729 -4.16 22.90 12.03
N ILE A 730 -4.35 22.11 13.08
CA ILE A 730 -4.62 22.65 14.43
C ILE A 730 -3.29 23.03 15.08
N GLU A 731 -2.24 22.23 14.87
CA GLU A 731 -0.92 22.49 15.42
C GLU A 731 -0.25 23.75 14.85
N THR A 732 -0.57 24.17 13.63
CA THR A 732 -0.08 25.45 13.08
C THR A 732 -0.50 26.62 13.98
N GLY A 733 -1.78 26.66 14.35
CA GLY A 733 -2.34 27.67 15.26
C GLY A 733 -1.79 27.53 16.68
N LYS A 734 -1.73 26.30 17.21
CA LYS A 734 -1.22 26.06 18.58
C LYS A 734 0.25 26.42 18.73
N THR A 735 1.09 26.03 17.78
CA THR A 735 2.53 26.33 17.82
C THR A 735 2.75 27.84 17.68
N ALA A 736 2.08 28.52 16.75
CA ALA A 736 2.19 29.97 16.61
C ALA A 736 1.79 30.71 17.90
N LYS A 737 0.68 30.31 18.53
CA LYS A 737 0.24 30.87 19.82
C LYS A 737 1.20 30.55 20.96
N ALA A 738 1.71 29.32 21.05
CA ALA A 738 2.68 28.94 22.06
C ALA A 738 3.97 29.77 21.96
N LEU A 739 4.50 29.96 20.74
CA LEU A 739 5.70 30.79 20.52
C LEU A 739 5.45 32.26 20.90
N ARG A 740 4.28 32.81 20.55
CA ARG A 740 3.88 34.16 20.95
C ARG A 740 3.74 34.29 22.47
N ASP A 741 3.15 33.30 23.12
CA ASP A 741 2.90 33.31 24.57
C ASP A 741 4.23 33.20 25.33
N ILE A 742 5.16 32.33 24.90
CA ILE A 742 6.53 32.28 25.44
C ILE A 742 7.28 33.61 25.22
N ALA A 743 7.11 34.24 24.05
CA ALA A 743 7.67 35.57 23.78
C ALA A 743 7.09 36.65 24.71
N ALA A 744 5.80 36.55 25.06
CA ALA A 744 5.13 37.44 25.99
C ALA A 744 5.69 37.30 27.41
N GLU A 745 5.81 36.06 27.88
CA GLU A 745 6.32 35.74 29.22
C GLU A 745 7.76 36.20 29.43
N ARG A 746 8.60 36.09 28.38
CA ARG A 746 10.00 36.52 28.41
C ARG A 746 10.20 38.01 28.08
N ASN A 747 9.13 38.76 27.77
CA ASN A 747 9.18 40.15 27.29
C ASN A 747 10.07 40.35 26.04
N GLU A 748 10.03 39.41 25.09
CA GLU A 748 10.84 39.41 23.87
C GLU A 748 10.02 39.61 22.58
N GLN A 749 8.74 39.94 22.69
CA GLN A 749 7.82 40.13 21.54
C GLN A 749 8.33 41.13 20.50
N ALA A 750 8.95 42.23 20.95
CA ALA A 750 9.49 43.26 20.07
C ALA A 750 10.60 42.73 19.16
N LYS A 751 11.28 41.63 19.50
CA LYS A 751 12.34 41.05 18.66
C LYS A 751 11.80 40.30 17.42
N PHE A 752 10.51 39.96 17.42
CA PHE A 752 9.89 39.20 16.33
C PHE A 752 9.37 40.11 15.21
N VAL A 753 8.97 41.35 15.54
CA VAL A 753 8.53 42.38 14.58
C VAL A 753 9.69 43.34 14.31
N LYS A 754 9.85 43.84 13.08
CA LYS A 754 10.85 44.87 12.81
C LYS A 754 10.43 46.18 13.48
N ASP A 755 11.36 46.79 14.23
CA ASP A 755 11.16 48.11 14.85
C ASP A 755 11.04 49.19 13.76
N GLY A 756 9.80 49.49 13.37
CA GLY A 756 9.44 50.51 12.39
C GLY A 756 7.93 50.54 12.17
N SER A 757 7.29 51.66 12.56
CA SER A 757 5.84 51.84 12.62
C SER A 757 5.05 51.35 11.40
N ALA A 758 5.64 51.33 10.19
CA ALA A 758 4.93 50.93 8.98
C ALA A 758 4.61 49.42 8.92
N THR A 759 5.54 48.52 9.27
CA THR A 759 5.29 47.07 9.18
C THR A 759 4.26 46.64 10.22
N GLN A 760 4.33 47.21 11.43
CA GLN A 760 3.39 46.89 12.49
C GLN A 760 1.98 47.41 12.19
N GLU A 761 1.85 48.61 11.61
CA GLU A 761 0.55 49.15 11.20
C GLU A 761 -0.07 48.30 10.08
N ILE A 762 0.71 47.95 9.05
CA ILE A 762 0.26 47.07 7.95
C ILE A 762 -0.22 45.74 8.51
N LEU A 763 0.57 45.07 9.37
CA LEU A 763 0.15 43.80 9.96
C LEU A 763 -1.13 43.91 10.79
N ARG A 764 -1.37 45.07 11.44
CA ARG A 764 -2.56 45.30 12.25
C ARG A 764 -3.80 45.57 11.40
N GLU A 765 -3.65 46.33 10.32
CA GLU A 765 -4.69 46.57 9.32
C GLU A 765 -5.08 45.26 8.63
N GLU A 766 -4.10 44.52 8.12
CA GLU A 766 -4.34 43.22 7.46
C GLU A 766 -4.88 42.16 8.43
N ALA A 767 -4.45 42.16 9.70
CA ALA A 767 -5.04 41.29 10.73
C ALA A 767 -6.52 41.58 10.98
N SER A 768 -6.95 42.85 10.81
CA SER A 768 -8.35 43.21 10.96
C SER A 768 -9.21 42.68 9.81
N ALA A 769 -8.63 42.60 8.60
CA ALA A 769 -9.25 42.07 7.38
C ALA A 769 -9.27 40.53 7.31
N ALA A 770 -8.34 39.86 8.00
CA ALA A 770 -8.27 38.41 8.03
C ALA A 770 -9.54 37.75 8.59
N LYS A 771 -10.01 36.69 7.91
CA LYS A 771 -11.22 35.94 8.32
C LYS A 771 -10.92 34.90 9.40
N ASN A 772 -9.74 34.30 9.36
CA ASN A 772 -9.35 33.29 10.33
C ASN A 772 -9.02 33.91 11.71
N ALA A 773 -9.73 33.45 12.75
CA ALA A 773 -9.55 33.90 14.13
C ALA A 773 -8.14 33.63 14.67
N ASP A 774 -7.53 32.49 14.32
CA ASP A 774 -6.19 32.15 14.77
C ASP A 774 -5.14 33.06 14.13
N LEU A 775 -5.29 33.39 12.84
CA LEU A 775 -4.40 34.30 12.13
C LEU A 775 -4.49 35.71 12.70
N LYS A 776 -5.71 36.20 12.94
CA LYS A 776 -5.98 37.52 13.54
C LYS A 776 -5.32 37.71 14.91
N ASP A 777 -5.20 36.63 15.67
CA ASP A 777 -4.64 36.63 17.03
C ASP A 777 -3.09 36.65 17.05
N VAL A 778 -2.44 36.15 16.00
CA VAL A 778 -0.96 36.03 15.93
C VAL A 778 -0.29 37.04 15.00
N LEU A 779 -0.98 37.48 13.94
CA LEU A 779 -0.43 38.34 12.88
C LEU A 779 0.15 39.68 13.37
N PRO A 780 -0.47 40.41 14.33
CA PRO A 780 0.08 41.67 14.84
C PRO A 780 1.45 41.54 15.52
N TYR A 781 1.83 40.32 15.92
CA TYR A 781 3.09 40.04 16.61
C TYR A 781 4.17 39.49 15.65
N GLY A 782 3.92 39.51 14.33
CA GLY A 782 4.87 39.02 13.32
C GLY A 782 4.91 37.50 13.16
N PHE A 783 3.96 36.80 13.79
CA PHE A 783 3.72 35.36 13.61
C PHE A 783 2.54 35.16 12.64
N ALA A 784 2.61 34.18 11.76
CA ALA A 784 1.49 33.84 10.88
C ALA A 784 1.30 32.32 10.78
N ILE A 785 0.15 31.93 10.25
CA ILE A 785 -0.20 30.52 9.99
C ILE A 785 -0.55 30.32 8.53
N HIS A 786 -0.22 29.15 7.98
CA HIS A 786 -0.63 28.76 6.62
C HIS A 786 -0.93 27.26 6.53
N HIS A 787 -2.15 26.91 6.14
CA HIS A 787 -2.53 25.53 5.87
C HIS A 787 -3.71 25.44 4.89
N ALA A 788 -3.88 24.30 4.22
CA ALA A 788 -4.93 24.10 3.20
C ALA A 788 -6.37 24.31 3.71
N GLY A 789 -6.62 24.21 5.03
CA GLY A 789 -7.91 24.50 5.65
C GLY A 789 -8.27 25.99 5.77
N MET A 790 -7.37 26.91 5.44
CA MET A 790 -7.64 28.36 5.45
C MET A 790 -8.34 28.80 4.15
N ALA A 791 -9.11 29.88 4.24
CA ALA A 791 -9.65 30.54 3.05
C ALA A 791 -8.51 30.91 2.09
N ARG A 792 -8.78 30.81 0.79
CA ARG A 792 -7.76 31.08 -0.24
C ARG A 792 -7.23 32.52 -0.16
N GLU A 793 -8.12 33.48 0.09
CA GLU A 793 -7.77 34.90 0.29
C GLU A 793 -6.80 35.09 1.46
N ASP A 794 -7.05 34.46 2.62
CA ASP A 794 -6.14 34.54 3.78
C ASP A 794 -4.77 33.90 3.48
N ARG A 795 -4.72 32.84 2.64
CA ARG A 795 -3.45 32.20 2.25
C ARG A 795 -2.63 33.09 1.32
N GLU A 796 -3.27 33.65 0.30
CA GLU A 796 -2.63 34.58 -0.64
C GLU A 796 -2.10 35.82 0.12
N LEU A 797 -2.87 36.36 1.08
CA LEU A 797 -2.43 37.43 1.97
C LEU A 797 -1.18 37.07 2.78
N VAL A 798 -1.15 35.90 3.41
CA VAL A 798 0.00 35.45 4.20
C VAL A 798 1.23 35.21 3.30
N GLU A 799 1.03 34.69 2.09
CA GLU A 799 2.09 34.49 1.10
C GLU A 799 2.72 35.82 0.70
N ASP A 800 1.90 36.83 0.39
CA ASP A 800 2.35 38.18 0.02
C ASP A 800 3.07 38.88 1.19
N LEU A 801 2.47 38.89 2.39
CA LEU A 801 3.08 39.49 3.59
C LEU A 801 4.41 38.82 3.98
N PHE A 802 4.56 37.53 3.72
CA PHE A 802 5.82 36.82 3.96
C PHE A 802 6.86 37.14 2.89
N ALA A 803 6.46 37.21 1.62
CA ALA A 803 7.34 37.60 0.52
C ALA A 803 7.90 39.03 0.71
N ASP A 804 7.07 39.96 1.19
CA ASP A 804 7.43 41.36 1.48
C ASP A 804 8.22 41.52 2.79
N ARG A 805 8.49 40.43 3.50
CA ARG A 805 9.25 40.38 4.77
C ARG A 805 8.60 41.09 5.95
N HIS A 806 7.27 41.24 5.93
CA HIS A 806 6.52 41.73 7.08
C HIS A 806 6.37 40.65 8.17
N ILE A 807 6.19 39.40 7.76
CA ILE A 807 6.11 38.26 8.68
C ILE A 807 7.51 37.73 9.00
N GLY A 808 7.83 37.62 10.30
CA GLY A 808 9.10 37.09 10.78
C GLY A 808 9.08 35.56 10.95
N VAL A 809 7.96 35.00 11.41
CA VAL A 809 7.80 33.56 11.67
C VAL A 809 6.49 33.05 11.05
N LEU A 810 6.58 32.06 10.17
CA LEU A 810 5.42 31.42 9.53
C LEU A 810 5.32 29.95 9.95
N CYS A 811 4.24 29.60 10.66
CA CYS A 811 3.92 28.21 11.00
C CYS A 811 3.02 27.58 9.92
N THR A 812 3.46 26.50 9.29
CA THR A 812 2.75 25.89 8.15
C THR A 812 2.79 24.37 8.14
N THR A 813 1.99 23.76 7.28
CA THR A 813 1.99 22.31 7.02
C THR A 813 2.80 21.96 5.78
N ALA A 814 3.13 20.68 5.60
CA ALA A 814 3.87 20.16 4.44
C ALA A 814 3.36 20.64 3.08
N THR A 815 2.05 20.89 2.95
CA THR A 815 1.42 21.38 1.71
C THR A 815 2.04 22.65 1.12
N LEU A 816 2.58 23.54 1.97
CA LEU A 816 3.24 24.76 1.49
C LEU A 816 4.54 24.43 0.76
N ALA A 817 5.32 23.47 1.27
CA ALA A 817 6.57 23.04 0.66
C ALA A 817 6.37 22.55 -0.79
N TRP A 818 5.18 22.03 -1.09
CA TRP A 818 4.83 21.45 -2.40
C TRP A 818 4.10 22.38 -3.36
N GLY A 819 3.28 23.30 -2.84
CA GLY A 819 2.35 24.06 -3.67
C GLY A 819 2.73 25.51 -3.93
N VAL A 820 3.65 26.07 -3.14
CA VAL A 820 4.01 27.49 -3.22
C VAL A 820 5.52 27.66 -3.16
N ASN A 821 6.06 28.46 -4.08
CA ASN A 821 7.48 28.79 -4.08
C ASN A 821 7.83 29.93 -3.12
N LEU A 822 7.75 29.66 -1.82
CA LEU A 822 8.02 30.63 -0.75
C LEU A 822 9.26 30.21 0.07
N PRO A 823 10.48 30.63 -0.32
CA PRO A 823 11.69 30.33 0.44
C PRO A 823 11.86 31.23 1.67
N ALA A 824 12.48 30.69 2.72
CA ALA A 824 12.83 31.39 3.96
C ALA A 824 14.32 31.19 4.25
N HIS A 825 14.95 32.06 5.04
CA HIS A 825 16.35 31.86 5.40
C HIS A 825 16.54 30.58 6.23
N ALA A 826 15.69 30.41 7.25
CA ALA A 826 15.70 29.24 8.11
C ALA A 826 14.38 28.44 8.01
N VAL A 827 14.50 27.11 8.05
CA VAL A 827 13.37 26.19 8.13
C VAL A 827 13.51 25.32 9.36
N ILE A 828 12.43 25.19 10.14
CA ILE A 828 12.35 24.31 11.31
C ILE A 828 11.29 23.25 11.05
N ILE A 829 11.64 21.97 11.09
CA ILE A 829 10.69 20.86 11.07
C ILE A 829 10.44 20.47 12.54
N LYS A 830 9.28 20.85 13.08
CA LYS A 830 8.93 20.63 14.48
C LYS A 830 8.22 19.28 14.63
N GLY A 831 8.93 18.30 15.16
CA GLY A 831 8.47 16.92 15.22
C GLY A 831 8.55 16.27 13.84
N THR A 832 8.56 14.95 13.79
CA THR A 832 8.64 14.21 12.52
C THR A 832 7.58 13.12 12.39
N GLN A 833 6.58 13.13 13.28
CA GLN A 833 5.53 12.13 13.32
C GLN A 833 4.24 12.65 12.69
N ILE A 834 3.72 11.86 11.77
CA ILE A 834 2.44 12.09 11.11
C ILE A 834 1.52 10.91 11.39
N TYR A 835 0.21 11.19 11.46
CA TYR A 835 -0.75 10.10 11.48
C TYR A 835 -1.01 9.64 10.05
N ASP A 836 -0.70 8.37 9.76
CA ASP A 836 -0.96 7.76 8.46
C ASP A 836 -2.28 6.95 8.53
N PRO A 837 -3.38 7.44 7.92
CA PRO A 837 -4.66 6.74 7.92
C PRO A 837 -4.59 5.39 7.22
N ALA A 838 -3.73 5.24 6.21
CA ALA A 838 -3.61 3.99 5.44
C ALA A 838 -2.96 2.88 6.26
N LYS A 839 -2.15 3.22 7.26
CA LYS A 839 -1.52 2.27 8.20
C LYS A 839 -2.21 2.22 9.56
N GLY A 840 -3.18 3.10 9.82
CA GLY A 840 -3.86 3.23 11.12
C GLY A 840 -2.95 3.61 12.29
N LYS A 841 -1.70 4.00 12.04
CA LYS A 841 -0.69 4.27 13.07
C LYS A 841 0.04 5.59 12.83
N TRP A 842 0.71 6.07 13.88
CA TRP A 842 1.68 7.15 13.74
C TRP A 842 2.92 6.62 13.03
N ALA A 843 3.35 7.33 11.99
CA ALA A 843 4.51 7.02 11.19
C ALA A 843 5.42 8.25 11.10
N GLU A 844 6.69 8.02 10.77
CA GLU A 844 7.62 9.10 10.49
C GLU A 844 7.33 9.76 9.14
N LEU A 845 7.76 11.01 8.98
CA LEU A 845 7.65 11.75 7.72
C LEU A 845 8.36 11.01 6.59
N SER A 846 7.77 11.10 5.39
CA SER A 846 8.41 10.57 4.19
C SER A 846 9.73 11.31 3.91
N PRO A 847 10.76 10.62 3.36
CA PRO A 847 11.98 11.25 2.87
C PRO A 847 11.73 12.48 2.00
N LEU A 848 10.71 12.37 1.14
CA LEU A 848 10.35 13.34 0.14
C LEU A 848 9.83 14.64 0.78
N ASP A 849 8.95 14.53 1.78
CA ASP A 849 8.43 15.69 2.50
C ASP A 849 9.55 16.45 3.22
N VAL A 850 10.46 15.72 3.90
CA VAL A 850 11.60 16.34 4.60
C VAL A 850 12.52 17.07 3.63
N LEU A 851 12.90 16.44 2.51
CA LEU A 851 13.76 17.05 1.51
C LEU A 851 13.11 18.28 0.85
N GLN A 852 11.79 18.29 0.68
CA GLN A 852 11.10 19.46 0.15
C GLN A 852 10.96 20.60 1.15
N MET A 853 10.64 20.29 2.40
CA MET A 853 10.61 21.28 3.49
C MET A 853 11.96 21.97 3.62
N LEU A 854 13.05 21.20 3.70
CA LEU A 854 14.42 21.73 3.75
C LEU A 854 14.84 22.42 2.45
N GLY A 855 14.25 22.06 1.32
CA GLY A 855 14.40 22.74 0.04
C GLY A 855 13.98 24.21 0.08
N ARG A 856 13.12 24.61 1.02
CA ARG A 856 12.68 25.99 1.23
C ARG A 856 13.66 26.85 2.04
N ALA A 857 14.71 26.25 2.60
CA ALA A 857 15.72 26.95 3.39
C ALA A 857 16.80 27.61 2.53
N GLY A 858 17.04 28.90 2.73
CA GLY A 858 17.93 29.76 1.96
C GLY A 858 17.26 30.36 0.73
N ARG A 859 17.09 31.68 0.71
CA ARG A 859 16.50 32.41 -0.42
C ARG A 859 17.56 32.68 -1.48
N PRO A 860 17.38 32.19 -2.73
CA PRO A 860 18.27 32.52 -3.83
C PRO A 860 18.39 34.05 -3.98
N GLN A 861 19.61 34.55 -4.24
CA GLN A 861 19.95 35.98 -4.41
C GLN A 861 19.96 36.83 -3.13
N PHE A 862 19.30 36.42 -2.05
CA PHE A 862 19.22 37.22 -0.82
C PHE A 862 20.09 36.68 0.31
N ASP A 863 20.18 35.36 0.45
CA ASP A 863 20.89 34.71 1.55
C ASP A 863 22.21 34.10 1.06
N SER A 864 23.27 34.22 1.86
CA SER A 864 24.56 33.57 1.59
C SER A 864 24.57 32.09 1.99
N GLU A 865 23.79 31.75 3.01
CA GLU A 865 23.59 30.41 3.52
C GLU A 865 22.14 30.27 4.00
N GLY A 866 21.61 29.06 3.97
CA GLY A 866 20.32 28.71 4.56
C GLY A 866 20.53 27.79 5.75
N GLU A 867 19.53 27.72 6.62
CA GLU A 867 19.59 26.87 7.81
C GLU A 867 18.39 25.94 7.90
N GLY A 868 18.63 24.64 8.01
CA GLY A 868 17.61 23.61 8.21
C GLY A 868 17.73 23.00 9.60
N ILE A 869 16.65 23.01 10.37
CA ILE A 869 16.61 22.49 11.73
C ILE A 869 15.55 21.39 11.79
N ILE A 870 15.91 20.18 12.22
CA ILE A 870 14.99 19.05 12.38
C ILE A 870 14.88 18.71 13.85
N LEU A 871 13.66 18.79 14.42
CA LEU A 871 13.36 18.32 15.75
C LEU A 871 12.70 16.95 15.64
N THR A 872 13.33 15.92 16.20
CA THR A 872 12.86 14.54 16.09
C THR A 872 13.11 13.76 17.39
N GLN A 873 12.66 12.52 17.46
CA GLN A 873 13.01 11.63 18.55
C GLN A 873 14.47 11.18 18.40
N HIS A 874 15.17 10.96 19.51
CA HIS A 874 16.56 10.55 19.47
C HIS A 874 16.78 9.22 18.70
N SER A 875 15.81 8.30 18.69
CA SER A 875 15.89 7.05 17.90
C SER A 875 16.02 7.29 16.39
N GLU A 876 15.34 8.34 15.88
CA GLU A 876 15.24 8.64 14.46
C GLU A 876 16.34 9.58 13.96
N LEU A 877 17.19 10.06 14.86
CA LEU A 877 18.26 11.00 14.55
C LEU A 877 19.18 10.47 13.44
N GLN A 878 19.55 9.18 13.50
CA GLN A 878 20.40 8.54 12.50
C GLN A 878 19.74 8.46 11.12
N TYR A 879 18.42 8.26 11.07
CA TYR A 879 17.67 8.19 9.82
C TYR A 879 17.72 9.53 9.08
N TYR A 880 17.36 10.62 9.75
CA TYR A 880 17.37 11.95 9.13
C TYR A 880 18.77 12.44 8.78
N LEU A 881 19.79 12.06 9.57
CA LEU A 881 21.19 12.28 9.23
C LEU A 881 21.58 11.54 7.94
N SER A 882 21.18 10.29 7.78
CA SER A 882 21.48 9.49 6.59
C SER A 882 20.76 10.03 5.34
N LEU A 883 19.50 10.43 5.49
CA LEU A 883 18.67 10.98 4.42
C LEU A 883 19.31 12.23 3.79
N THR A 884 19.68 13.19 4.65
CA THR A 884 20.17 14.51 4.21
C THR A 884 21.64 14.50 3.78
N ASN A 885 22.43 13.49 4.18
CA ASN A 885 23.84 13.35 3.80
C ASN A 885 24.08 12.33 2.67
N LEU A 886 23.07 12.09 1.81
CA LEU A 886 23.18 11.23 0.62
C LEU A 886 23.54 9.77 0.94
N GLN A 887 23.04 9.24 2.05
CA GLN A 887 23.39 7.90 2.52
C GLN A 887 22.20 6.95 2.64
N LEU A 888 20.99 7.40 2.30
CA LEU A 888 19.79 6.55 2.25
C LEU A 888 19.57 5.98 0.83
N PRO A 889 19.89 4.70 0.57
CA PRO A 889 19.82 4.15 -0.78
C PRO A 889 18.38 3.96 -1.26
N VAL A 890 18.13 4.22 -2.54
CA VAL A 890 16.82 3.97 -3.15
C VAL A 890 16.66 2.47 -3.38
N GLU A 891 15.61 1.89 -2.79
CA GLU A 891 15.25 0.47 -2.87
C GLU A 891 13.83 0.31 -3.45
N SER A 892 13.59 -0.79 -4.19
CA SER A 892 12.27 -1.11 -4.74
C SER A 892 11.31 -1.66 -3.68
N GLN A 893 10.05 -1.20 -3.71
CA GLN A 893 8.94 -1.67 -2.87
C GLN A 893 7.96 -2.60 -3.63
N LEU A 894 8.29 -3.03 -4.86
CA LEU A 894 7.37 -3.72 -5.77
C LEU A 894 6.87 -5.07 -5.24
N ILE A 895 7.65 -5.78 -4.41
CA ILE A 895 7.29 -7.12 -3.90
C ILE A 895 5.92 -7.12 -3.21
N LYS A 896 5.59 -6.08 -2.43
CA LYS A 896 4.35 -5.98 -1.66
C LYS A 896 3.10 -5.95 -2.54
N VAL A 897 3.19 -5.36 -3.73
CA VAL A 897 2.07 -5.12 -4.66
C VAL A 897 2.28 -5.79 -6.02
N LEU A 898 3.20 -6.77 -6.09
CA LEU A 898 3.61 -7.43 -7.33
C LEU A 898 2.42 -8.07 -8.05
N GLN A 899 1.52 -8.70 -7.30
CA GLN A 899 0.32 -9.34 -7.83
C GLN A 899 -0.61 -8.36 -8.57
N ASP A 900 -0.79 -7.15 -8.03
CA ASP A 900 -1.75 -6.19 -8.58
C ASP A 900 -1.20 -5.54 -9.85
N HIS A 901 0.10 -5.24 -9.88
CA HIS A 901 0.78 -4.77 -11.09
C HIS A 901 0.86 -5.86 -12.17
N MET A 902 1.11 -7.11 -11.79
CA MET A 902 1.11 -8.23 -12.74
C MET A 902 -0.29 -8.46 -13.32
N ASN A 903 -1.35 -8.40 -12.50
CA ASN A 903 -2.74 -8.46 -12.98
C ASN A 903 -3.05 -7.34 -13.99
N ALA A 904 -2.52 -6.13 -13.77
CA ALA A 904 -2.72 -5.02 -14.69
C ALA A 904 -2.14 -5.29 -16.09
N GLU A 905 -0.94 -5.85 -16.15
CA GLU A 905 -0.28 -6.23 -17.40
C GLU A 905 -0.97 -7.42 -18.09
N ILE A 906 -1.45 -8.41 -17.31
CA ILE A 906 -2.25 -9.53 -17.84
C ILE A 906 -3.60 -9.00 -18.40
N ALA A 907 -4.24 -8.05 -17.72
CA ALA A 907 -5.49 -7.43 -18.17
C ALA A 907 -5.31 -6.58 -19.44
N LEU A 908 -4.16 -5.95 -19.62
CA LEU A 908 -3.77 -5.23 -20.83
C LEU A 908 -3.48 -6.17 -22.02
N GLY A 909 -3.18 -7.43 -21.74
CA GLY A 909 -2.77 -8.44 -22.71
C GLY A 909 -1.28 -8.36 -23.07
N SER A 910 -0.48 -7.59 -22.32
CA SER A 910 0.97 -7.54 -22.48
C SER A 910 1.63 -8.80 -21.91
N ILE A 911 1.01 -9.47 -20.94
CA ILE A 911 1.47 -10.74 -20.38
C ILE A 911 0.40 -11.82 -20.64
N GLN A 912 0.77 -12.85 -21.39
CA GLN A 912 -0.08 -14.01 -21.70
C GLN A 912 0.50 -15.32 -21.18
N SER A 913 1.77 -15.34 -20.79
CA SER A 913 2.45 -16.50 -20.24
C SER A 913 3.39 -16.16 -19.09
N ILE A 914 3.78 -17.14 -18.28
CA ILE A 914 4.80 -16.97 -17.25
C ILE A 914 6.11 -16.46 -17.83
N SER A 915 6.51 -16.92 -19.03
CA SER A 915 7.76 -16.48 -19.65
C SER A 915 7.76 -14.97 -19.89
N GLU A 916 6.67 -14.45 -20.46
CA GLU A 916 6.50 -13.01 -20.67
C GLU A 916 6.44 -12.22 -19.36
N ALA A 917 5.91 -12.82 -18.29
CA ALA A 917 5.92 -12.20 -16.96
C ALA A 917 7.33 -12.14 -16.36
N ILE A 918 8.18 -13.15 -16.60
CA ILE A 918 9.60 -13.12 -16.20
C ILE A 918 10.34 -12.02 -16.95
N ASP A 919 10.08 -11.88 -18.25
CA ASP A 919 10.66 -10.84 -19.08
C ASP A 919 10.21 -9.45 -18.61
N TRP A 920 8.92 -9.26 -18.37
CA TRP A 920 8.36 -8.03 -17.78
C TRP A 920 9.06 -7.66 -16.47
N LEU A 921 9.23 -8.62 -15.56
CA LEU A 921 9.90 -8.38 -14.28
C LEU A 921 11.36 -7.94 -14.49
N GLY A 922 11.99 -8.31 -15.60
CA GLY A 922 13.34 -7.87 -15.99
C GLY A 922 13.47 -6.38 -16.35
N TYR A 923 12.36 -5.67 -16.62
CA TYR A 923 12.35 -4.22 -16.85
C TYR A 923 12.14 -3.40 -15.59
N THR A 924 11.87 -4.04 -14.45
CA THR A 924 11.55 -3.37 -13.18
C THR A 924 12.79 -2.94 -12.42
N PHE A 925 12.63 -2.00 -11.49
CA PHE A 925 13.72 -1.58 -10.61
C PHE A 925 14.06 -2.68 -9.61
N LEU A 926 13.05 -3.43 -9.16
CA LEU A 926 13.20 -4.63 -8.33
C LEU A 926 14.27 -5.59 -8.87
N PHE A 927 14.22 -5.91 -10.17
CA PHE A 927 15.20 -6.81 -10.78
C PHE A 927 16.64 -6.28 -10.70
N ILE A 928 16.83 -4.99 -11.01
CA ILE A 928 18.15 -4.35 -10.94
C ILE A 928 18.68 -4.38 -9.50
N ARG A 929 17.82 -4.08 -8.53
CA ARG A 929 18.19 -4.07 -7.11
C ARG A 929 18.49 -5.47 -6.57
N MET A 930 17.74 -6.49 -6.97
CA MET A 930 18.01 -7.89 -6.63
C MET A 930 19.37 -8.36 -7.16
N LEU A 931 19.80 -7.90 -8.35
CA LEU A 931 21.13 -8.20 -8.89
C LEU A 931 22.26 -7.49 -8.13
N ARG A 932 22.04 -6.24 -7.72
CA ARG A 932 23.06 -5.40 -7.08
C ARG A 932 23.22 -5.70 -5.60
N ASN A 933 22.13 -5.98 -4.89
CA ASN A 933 22.12 -6.25 -3.46
C ASN A 933 21.22 -7.45 -3.11
N PRO A 934 21.60 -8.68 -3.52
CA PRO A 934 20.77 -9.88 -3.36
C PRO A 934 20.41 -10.19 -1.89
N GLY A 935 21.35 -9.96 -0.97
CA GLY A 935 21.16 -10.26 0.46
C GLY A 935 20.02 -9.45 1.10
N LEU A 936 19.78 -8.22 0.62
CA LEU A 936 18.68 -7.38 1.10
C LEU A 936 17.30 -7.91 0.64
N TYR A 937 17.24 -8.58 -0.51
CA TYR A 937 16.01 -9.13 -1.11
C TYR A 937 15.80 -10.63 -0.79
N GLY A 938 16.44 -11.12 0.27
CA GLY A 938 16.30 -12.51 0.74
C GLY A 938 16.91 -13.55 -0.21
N ILE A 939 17.90 -13.17 -1.02
CA ILE A 939 18.60 -14.07 -1.96
C ILE A 939 19.96 -14.40 -1.37
N ALA A 940 20.22 -15.70 -1.14
CA ALA A 940 21.52 -16.18 -0.68
C ALA A 940 22.60 -16.01 -1.77
N GLU A 941 23.83 -15.69 -1.36
CA GLU A 941 24.95 -15.53 -2.31
C GLU A 941 25.25 -16.82 -3.10
N SER A 942 24.98 -17.99 -2.53
CA SER A 942 25.09 -19.28 -3.24
C SER A 942 24.15 -19.34 -4.44
N SER A 943 22.91 -18.87 -4.28
CA SER A 943 21.89 -18.88 -5.33
C SER A 943 22.25 -17.96 -6.50
N LEU A 944 23.00 -16.88 -6.26
CA LEU A 944 23.46 -15.98 -7.32
C LEU A 944 24.56 -16.63 -8.18
N ARG A 945 25.38 -17.52 -7.62
CA ARG A 945 26.40 -18.26 -8.39
C ARG A 945 25.76 -19.24 -9.36
N ASP A 946 24.67 -19.87 -8.93
CA ASP A 946 23.91 -20.84 -9.73
C ASP A 946 22.98 -20.14 -10.75
N ASP A 947 22.45 -18.95 -10.41
CA ASP A 947 21.55 -18.17 -11.26
C ASP A 947 21.99 -16.70 -11.39
N PRO A 948 23.00 -16.40 -12.23
CA PRO A 948 23.55 -15.04 -12.37
C PRO A 948 22.57 -14.04 -13.00
N ARG A 949 21.54 -14.51 -13.72
CA ARG A 949 20.50 -13.67 -14.35
C ARG A 949 19.19 -13.65 -13.54
N LEU A 950 19.16 -14.29 -12.36
CA LEU A 950 17.99 -14.43 -11.50
C LEU A 950 16.74 -14.92 -12.27
N LYS A 951 16.90 -15.80 -13.27
CA LYS A 951 15.76 -16.33 -14.06
C LYS A 951 14.88 -17.24 -13.21
N LYS A 952 15.48 -18.11 -12.38
CA LYS A 952 14.75 -18.97 -11.44
C LYS A 952 14.06 -18.14 -10.37
N ARG A 953 14.76 -17.18 -9.76
CA ARG A 953 14.17 -16.32 -8.72
C ARG A 953 12.98 -15.50 -9.26
N ARG A 954 13.06 -14.99 -10.49
CA ARG A 954 11.93 -14.31 -11.14
C ARG A 954 10.77 -15.27 -11.44
N LEU A 955 11.06 -16.50 -11.88
CA LEU A 955 10.06 -17.55 -12.05
C LEU A 955 9.31 -17.81 -10.75
N ASP A 956 10.01 -17.96 -9.61
CA ASP A 956 9.39 -18.22 -8.30
C ASP A 956 8.47 -17.06 -7.86
N LEU A 957 8.91 -15.81 -8.04
CA LEU A 957 8.12 -14.61 -7.73
C LEU A 957 6.85 -14.52 -8.60
N VAL A 958 6.99 -14.71 -9.91
CA VAL A 958 5.88 -14.68 -10.87
C VAL A 958 4.90 -15.82 -10.60
N HIS A 959 5.41 -17.03 -10.34
CA HIS A 959 4.57 -18.20 -10.04
C HIS A 959 3.75 -17.98 -8.76
N THR A 960 4.38 -17.43 -7.73
CA THR A 960 3.72 -17.07 -6.47
C THR A 960 2.61 -16.04 -6.71
N ALA A 961 2.93 -14.94 -7.41
CA ALA A 961 1.94 -13.91 -7.75
C ALA A 961 0.78 -14.47 -8.59
N ALA A 962 1.07 -15.34 -9.58
CA ALA A 962 0.05 -15.96 -10.43
C ALA A 962 -0.88 -16.87 -9.61
N THR A 963 -0.32 -17.61 -8.65
CA THR A 963 -1.09 -18.45 -7.74
C THR A 963 -1.99 -17.63 -6.80
N MET A 964 -1.55 -16.45 -6.35
CA MET A 964 -2.39 -15.53 -5.57
C MET A 964 -3.52 -14.93 -6.41
N LEU A 965 -3.26 -14.59 -7.69
CA LEU A 965 -4.28 -14.11 -8.63
C LEU A 965 -5.29 -15.20 -9.02
N GLU A 966 -4.85 -16.45 -9.12
CA GLU A 966 -5.72 -17.61 -9.32
C GLU A 966 -6.66 -17.80 -8.12
N LYS A 967 -6.11 -17.76 -6.89
CA LYS A 967 -6.88 -17.88 -5.64
C LYS A 967 -7.92 -16.77 -5.47
N SER A 968 -7.65 -15.57 -5.98
CA SER A 968 -8.59 -14.43 -5.97
C SER A 968 -9.53 -14.39 -7.19
N HIS A 969 -9.47 -15.38 -8.09
CA HIS A 969 -10.27 -15.49 -9.32
C HIS A 969 -10.07 -14.33 -10.31
N LEU A 970 -8.94 -13.63 -10.26
CA LEU A 970 -8.61 -12.53 -11.19
C LEU A 970 -7.97 -13.02 -12.49
N VAL A 971 -7.26 -14.15 -12.43
CA VAL A 971 -6.57 -14.74 -13.57
C VAL A 971 -6.82 -16.25 -13.59
N HIS A 972 -7.07 -16.80 -14.79
CA HIS A 972 -6.97 -18.23 -15.02
C HIS A 972 -5.52 -18.58 -15.34
N TYR A 973 -4.91 -19.38 -14.47
CA TYR A 973 -3.51 -19.76 -14.57
C TYR A 973 -3.40 -21.28 -14.79
N ASP A 974 -2.95 -21.70 -15.97
CA ASP A 974 -2.66 -23.11 -16.24
C ASP A 974 -1.20 -23.43 -15.87
N ARG A 975 -1.00 -24.19 -14.80
CA ARG A 975 0.33 -24.58 -14.29
C ARG A 975 1.12 -25.45 -15.25
N ARG A 976 0.47 -26.16 -16.18
CA ARG A 976 1.14 -27.06 -17.13
C ARG A 976 1.67 -26.30 -18.35
N SER A 977 0.82 -25.47 -18.96
CA SER A 977 1.20 -24.67 -20.14
C SER A 977 1.89 -23.35 -19.77
N GLY A 978 1.72 -22.88 -18.52
CA GLY A 978 2.16 -21.56 -18.11
C GLY A 978 1.32 -20.42 -18.70
N ALA A 979 0.16 -20.72 -19.30
CA ALA A 979 -0.74 -19.73 -19.88
C ALA A 979 -1.48 -18.93 -18.79
N LEU A 980 -1.61 -17.63 -19.01
CA LEU A 980 -2.28 -16.67 -18.15
C LEU A 980 -3.41 -16.00 -18.93
N GLN A 981 -4.64 -16.07 -18.42
CA GLN A 981 -5.79 -15.42 -19.03
C GLN A 981 -6.52 -14.54 -18.01
N SER A 982 -6.66 -13.25 -18.33
CA SER A 982 -7.40 -12.29 -17.49
C SER A 982 -8.89 -12.61 -17.42
N THR A 983 -9.48 -12.61 -16.22
CA THR A 983 -10.94 -12.70 -16.04
C THR A 983 -11.58 -11.31 -16.12
N PRO A 984 -12.91 -11.19 -16.33
CA PRO A 984 -13.59 -9.91 -16.23
C PRO A 984 -13.36 -9.20 -14.89
N LEU A 985 -13.26 -9.97 -13.80
CA LEU A 985 -12.94 -9.45 -12.47
C LEU A 985 -11.51 -8.89 -12.41
N GLY A 986 -10.54 -9.59 -13.00
CA GLY A 986 -9.16 -9.10 -13.16
C GLY A 986 -9.08 -7.76 -13.91
N ARG A 987 -9.89 -7.59 -14.97
CA ARG A 987 -9.98 -6.33 -15.71
C ARG A 987 -10.57 -5.20 -14.87
N VAL A 988 -11.64 -5.46 -14.12
CA VAL A 988 -12.24 -4.47 -13.21
C VAL A 988 -11.22 -4.06 -12.14
N ALA A 989 -10.54 -5.01 -11.51
CA ALA A 989 -9.50 -4.75 -10.53
C ALA A 989 -8.39 -3.84 -11.08
N SER A 990 -7.93 -4.12 -12.30
CA SER A 990 -6.91 -3.32 -13.00
C SER A 990 -7.38 -1.90 -13.32
N GLN A 991 -8.60 -1.76 -13.86
CA GLN A 991 -9.16 -0.48 -14.32
C GLN A 991 -9.49 0.49 -13.19
N PHE A 992 -9.93 -0.04 -12.04
CA PHE A 992 -10.33 0.76 -10.88
C PHE A 992 -9.26 0.80 -9.78
N TYR A 993 -8.10 0.19 -9.99
CA TYR A 993 -6.98 0.21 -9.05
C TYR A 993 -7.32 -0.42 -7.68
N ILE A 994 -8.04 -1.54 -7.70
CA ILE A 994 -8.51 -2.23 -6.50
C ILE A 994 -7.62 -3.45 -6.23
N ASN A 995 -7.26 -3.64 -4.97
CA ASN A 995 -6.40 -4.75 -4.54
C ASN A 995 -7.03 -6.11 -4.80
N SER A 996 -6.20 -7.11 -5.10
CA SER A 996 -6.68 -8.48 -5.36
C SER A 996 -7.40 -9.11 -4.16
N SER A 997 -7.00 -8.76 -2.93
CA SER A 997 -7.67 -9.19 -1.70
C SER A 997 -9.11 -8.65 -1.60
N SER A 998 -9.31 -7.37 -1.91
CA SER A 998 -10.63 -6.72 -1.89
C SER A 998 -11.55 -7.32 -2.95
N MET A 999 -11.04 -7.59 -4.14
CA MET A 999 -11.82 -8.25 -5.20
C MET A 999 -12.22 -9.68 -4.83
N ALA A 1000 -11.35 -10.42 -4.12
CA ALA A 1000 -11.70 -11.75 -3.61
C ALA A 1000 -12.85 -11.68 -2.59
N VAL A 1001 -12.83 -10.69 -1.69
CA VAL A 1001 -13.92 -10.43 -0.74
C VAL A 1001 -15.22 -10.09 -1.49
N TYR A 1002 -15.16 -9.18 -2.45
CA TYR A 1002 -16.33 -8.80 -3.25
C TYR A 1002 -16.91 -9.99 -4.00
N ASN A 1003 -16.10 -10.82 -4.65
CA ASN A 1003 -16.56 -11.99 -5.37
C ASN A 1003 -17.21 -13.03 -4.46
N ARG A 1004 -16.70 -13.20 -3.23
CA ARG A 1004 -17.24 -14.16 -2.26
C ARG A 1004 -18.60 -13.73 -1.69
N HIS A 1005 -18.76 -12.44 -1.45
CA HIS A 1005 -19.91 -11.93 -0.69
C HIS A 1005 -21.00 -11.31 -1.58
N MET A 1006 -20.68 -10.74 -2.73
CA MET A 1006 -21.63 -10.01 -3.58
C MET A 1006 -22.76 -10.93 -4.09
N ARG A 1007 -24.02 -10.49 -3.90
CA ARG A 1007 -25.23 -11.21 -4.35
C ARG A 1007 -26.18 -10.24 -5.05
N PRO A 1008 -26.97 -10.68 -6.04
CA PRO A 1008 -27.92 -9.80 -6.75
C PRO A 1008 -29.00 -9.17 -5.85
N SER A 1009 -29.32 -9.81 -4.72
CA SER A 1009 -30.39 -9.38 -3.79
C SER A 1009 -29.86 -8.62 -2.57
N MET A 1010 -28.66 -8.04 -2.64
CA MET A 1010 -28.09 -7.28 -1.51
C MET A 1010 -28.85 -5.97 -1.28
N ALA A 1011 -29.19 -5.70 -0.02
CA ALA A 1011 -29.69 -4.40 0.40
C ALA A 1011 -28.53 -3.40 0.58
N ASP A 1012 -28.81 -2.09 0.55
CA ASP A 1012 -27.82 -1.03 0.72
C ASP A 1012 -26.99 -1.19 2.01
N ILE A 1013 -27.60 -1.72 3.08
CA ILE A 1013 -26.92 -2.01 4.35
C ILE A 1013 -25.80 -3.05 4.15
N ASP A 1014 -26.10 -4.14 3.45
CA ASP A 1014 -25.12 -5.21 3.21
C ASP A 1014 -24.06 -4.78 2.19
N LEU A 1015 -24.40 -3.85 1.28
CA LEU A 1015 -23.45 -3.24 0.34
C LEU A 1015 -22.45 -2.34 1.06
N MET A 1016 -22.91 -1.48 1.99
CA MET A 1016 -22.02 -0.63 2.80
C MET A 1016 -21.10 -1.48 3.69
N ARG A 1017 -21.62 -2.56 4.26
CA ARG A 1017 -20.81 -3.54 4.99
C ARG A 1017 -19.76 -4.20 4.09
N LEU A 1018 -20.14 -4.62 2.88
CA LEU A 1018 -19.20 -5.22 1.95
C LEU A 1018 -18.08 -4.24 1.57
N PHE A 1019 -18.44 -2.96 1.39
CA PHE A 1019 -17.47 -1.90 1.15
C PHE A 1019 -16.51 -1.70 2.33
N SER A 1020 -16.97 -1.72 3.58
CA SER A 1020 -16.08 -1.54 4.73
C SER A 1020 -15.12 -2.73 4.96
N LEU A 1021 -15.44 -3.91 4.42
CA LEU A 1021 -14.56 -5.10 4.43
C LEU A 1021 -13.46 -5.09 3.36
N SER A 1022 -13.27 -3.97 2.64
CA SER A 1022 -12.24 -3.85 1.61
C SER A 1022 -10.82 -3.94 2.22
N GLY A 1023 -9.90 -4.61 1.52
CA GLY A 1023 -8.52 -4.79 1.96
C GLY A 1023 -7.74 -3.47 2.11
N GLU A 1024 -8.15 -2.42 1.40
CA GLU A 1024 -7.63 -1.05 1.54
C GLU A 1024 -7.87 -0.48 2.96
N PHE A 1025 -8.86 -1.00 3.70
CA PHE A 1025 -9.21 -0.56 5.06
C PHE A 1025 -8.69 -1.51 6.15
N SER A 1026 -7.90 -2.52 5.79
CA SER A 1026 -7.41 -3.56 6.71
C SER A 1026 -6.63 -3.02 7.92
N HIS A 1027 -6.04 -1.83 7.81
CA HIS A 1027 -5.30 -1.18 8.88
C HIS A 1027 -6.10 -0.10 9.64
N ILE A 1028 -7.32 0.22 9.21
CA ILE A 1028 -8.16 1.17 9.93
C ILE A 1028 -8.62 0.51 11.23
N THR A 1029 -8.33 1.14 12.36
CA THR A 1029 -8.79 0.68 13.67
C THR A 1029 -9.66 1.75 14.32
N VAL A 1030 -10.62 1.31 15.14
CA VAL A 1030 -11.39 2.21 16.00
C VAL A 1030 -10.55 2.56 17.22
N ARG A 1031 -10.36 3.85 17.46
CA ARG A 1031 -9.65 4.37 18.63
C ARG A 1031 -10.64 4.65 19.74
N GLU A 1032 -10.24 4.44 20.99
CA GLU A 1032 -11.13 4.67 22.13
C GLU A 1032 -11.59 6.13 22.23
N GLU A 1033 -10.71 7.09 21.94
CA GLU A 1033 -11.05 8.53 21.89
C GLU A 1033 -12.14 8.88 20.85
N GLU A 1034 -12.29 8.08 19.79
CA GLU A 1034 -13.25 8.30 18.71
C GLU A 1034 -14.57 7.54 18.95
N LYS A 1035 -14.60 6.51 19.83
CA LYS A 1035 -15.77 5.65 20.06
C LYS A 1035 -17.01 6.43 20.47
N LEU A 1036 -16.88 7.45 21.32
CA LEU A 1036 -18.00 8.29 21.75
C LEU A 1036 -18.58 9.10 20.60
N GLU A 1037 -17.74 9.59 19.70
CA GLU A 1037 -18.16 10.33 18.51
C GLU A 1037 -18.80 9.39 17.48
N LEU A 1038 -18.17 8.25 17.21
CA LEU A 1038 -18.69 7.21 16.31
C LEU A 1038 -20.06 6.69 16.78
N SER A 1039 -20.26 6.48 18.09
CA SER A 1039 -21.55 6.06 18.64
C SER A 1039 -22.65 7.10 18.41
N LYS A 1040 -22.32 8.39 18.49
CA LYS A 1040 -23.25 9.48 18.17
C LYS A 1040 -23.57 9.56 16.68
N LEU A 1041 -22.59 9.25 15.82
CA LEU A 1041 -22.76 9.21 14.38
C LEU A 1041 -23.58 7.99 13.93
N ALA A 1042 -23.33 6.82 14.50
CA ALA A 1042 -24.07 5.59 14.23
C ALA A 1042 -25.58 5.75 14.49
N GLY A 1043 -25.98 6.55 15.48
CA GLY A 1043 -27.39 6.89 15.73
C GLY A 1043 -28.01 7.91 14.76
N ARG A 1044 -27.22 8.52 13.86
CA ARG A 1044 -27.64 9.59 12.95
C ARG A 1044 -27.47 9.26 11.46
N VAL A 1045 -26.78 8.18 11.13
CA VAL A 1045 -26.56 7.80 9.73
C VAL A 1045 -27.86 7.34 9.05
N PRO A 1046 -28.06 7.66 7.76
CA PRO A 1046 -29.28 7.31 7.03
C PRO A 1046 -29.38 5.81 6.72
N ILE A 1047 -28.23 5.11 6.63
CA ILE A 1047 -28.16 3.66 6.42
C ILE A 1047 -27.78 3.02 7.76
N PRO A 1048 -28.60 2.11 8.31
CA PRO A 1048 -28.28 1.42 9.55
C PRO A 1048 -26.98 0.62 9.46
N VAL A 1049 -26.14 0.70 10.48
CA VAL A 1049 -24.92 -0.10 10.65
C VAL A 1049 -25.26 -1.28 11.56
N LYS A 1050 -24.99 -2.51 11.13
CA LYS A 1050 -25.30 -3.74 11.90
C LYS A 1050 -24.21 -4.04 12.93
N GLU A 1051 -22.98 -3.67 12.59
CA GLU A 1051 -21.78 -3.86 13.37
C GLU A 1051 -21.74 -2.97 14.61
N ASN A 1052 -21.01 -3.41 15.64
CA ASN A 1052 -20.79 -2.60 16.83
C ASN A 1052 -19.92 -1.37 16.45
N PRO A 1053 -20.20 -0.15 16.95
CA PRO A 1053 -19.35 1.04 16.76
C PRO A 1053 -17.87 0.87 17.15
N SER A 1054 -17.54 -0.19 17.90
CA SER A 1054 -16.16 -0.56 18.25
C SER A 1054 -15.43 -1.37 17.16
N GLU A 1055 -16.15 -1.92 16.17
CA GLU A 1055 -15.55 -2.70 15.09
C GLU A 1055 -15.01 -1.79 13.97
N PRO A 1056 -13.84 -2.11 13.39
CA PRO A 1056 -13.28 -1.38 12.25
C PRO A 1056 -14.24 -1.20 11.07
N SER A 1057 -15.07 -2.19 10.78
CA SER A 1057 -16.03 -2.15 9.67
C SER A 1057 -17.20 -1.19 9.90
N ALA A 1058 -17.45 -0.76 11.14
CA ALA A 1058 -18.49 0.22 11.48
C ALA A 1058 -17.98 1.67 11.32
N LYS A 1059 -16.67 1.88 11.41
CA LYS A 1059 -15.99 3.16 11.24
C LYS A 1059 -15.71 3.42 9.75
#